data_AF-A0A534GLB1-F1
#
_entry.id   AF-A0A534GLB1-F1
#
_cell.length_a   1.000
_cell.length_b   1.000
_cell.length_c   1.000
_cell.angle_alpha   90.00
_cell.angle_beta   90.00
_cell.angle_gamma   90.00
#
_symmetry.space_group_name_H-M   'P 1'
#
loop_
_entity.id
_entity.type
_entity.pdbx_description
1 polymer ?
#
loop_
_entity_poly.entity_id
_entity_poly.type
_entity_poly.pdbx_seq_one_letter_code
_entity_poly.pdbx_strand_id
1 'polypeptide(L)'
;MANTSVAEKFRSMEYGAAPEDPHNSLVWLDRFGRRFGHFIGGKWRAPAQGRYFATADPSTGEKIAEVAAGSAADVNAAVKAARAALPHWQALTPHARARFLYALARQVQKHSRRLAVLETLDNGKPIRESRDIDIPLVARHFYYHAGWAQLLEREFPDYRPRGVVGQIIPWNFPLLMVAWKIAPALAAGNTVVLKPAEFTPLTALAFAELCSEVGLPPGVVNIVTGDGKTGAALVVHPDVDKIAFTGSTEVGRAIRRATADSHKKLSLELGGKSPFVVFEDADLDSAVEGLVDGIWLNQGQVCCAGSRLLMQESIAVPLTKKLQVRMAALRVGAPLDKTTDIGAIVARVQLERIEGLVAQGVAEGASCWQPDVPLPARGLFYRPTLLTNVHPTSVVARTEIFGPVLAAMTFRTPAEAVELANNTAYGLAASVWSESVNVALQVAAQIKAGVVWVNSTNMFDAACGFGGYRESGFGREGGREGMREYLEPVWLLKAPPLRARAARSRRRTQAADAARVIDRTVKLYIGGKQVRPDSGYSLECRSSTGALLGETPLGNRKDIRNAVEAARRAQQWGSATTHQRAQVLYYAAENLTQRGQDVAARLAAVVGRKQAAEEVRLGVERLFAYAAWADKYEGVVHSPPFRSISVAMNEAIGTAGVICPPEAPLLGFLSLVLPLVTAGNCVVAVPSESYPLIAGDLYQLFDTSDVPGGVINLVTGRPGELLQVLAEHDDVDAIWCYGEEKLCAVAKRLSAGNLKQVWTNEGRRINFFSAREGEGRWYLDHAFQVKNIWVPYGE
;
A
#
# COMPACT_ATOMS: atom_id res chain seq x y z
N MET A 1 -30.91 -37.20 11.77
CA MET A 1 -32.22 -36.52 11.79
C MET A 1 -33.29 -37.59 11.83
N ALA A 2 -34.23 -37.49 12.77
CA ALA A 2 -35.34 -38.43 12.89
C ALA A 2 -36.18 -38.39 11.61
N ASN A 3 -36.64 -39.55 11.15
CA ASN A 3 -37.34 -39.73 9.89
C ASN A 3 -38.80 -39.24 10.03
N THR A 4 -39.03 -37.93 9.91
CA THR A 4 -40.39 -37.35 9.92
C THR A 4 -41.18 -37.86 8.72
N SER A 5 -42.42 -38.29 8.96
CA SER A 5 -43.30 -38.82 7.93
C SER A 5 -43.67 -37.75 6.89
N VAL A 6 -43.98 -38.15 5.66
CA VAL A 6 -44.44 -37.22 4.60
C VAL A 6 -45.67 -36.42 5.06
N ALA A 7 -46.57 -37.04 5.82
CA ALA A 7 -47.74 -36.38 6.37
C ALA A 7 -47.39 -35.28 7.40
N GLU A 8 -46.35 -35.47 8.21
CA GLU A 8 -45.86 -34.43 9.14
C GLU A 8 -45.17 -33.28 8.43
N LYS A 9 -44.45 -33.55 7.32
CA LYS A 9 -43.86 -32.49 6.48
C LYS A 9 -44.93 -31.65 5.78
N PHE A 10 -45.99 -32.28 5.28
CA PHE A 10 -47.14 -31.57 4.69
C PHE A 10 -47.96 -30.80 5.74
N ARG A 11 -48.01 -31.27 7.01
CA ARG A 11 -48.69 -30.55 8.11
C ARG A 11 -47.88 -29.38 8.67
N SER A 12 -46.57 -29.57 8.83
CA SER A 12 -45.67 -28.53 9.34
C SER A 12 -45.36 -27.46 8.30
N MET A 13 -45.50 -27.78 7.00
CA MET A 13 -45.04 -26.94 5.90
C MET A 13 -43.55 -26.56 6.04
N GLU A 14 -42.76 -27.38 6.75
CA GLU A 14 -41.31 -27.19 6.86
C GLU A 14 -40.70 -27.39 5.47
N TYR A 15 -40.34 -26.29 4.82
CA TYR A 15 -39.55 -26.32 3.60
C TYR A 15 -38.21 -27.00 3.92
N GLY A 16 -37.91 -28.08 3.20
CA GLY A 16 -36.59 -28.72 3.29
C GLY A 16 -35.51 -27.76 2.82
N ALA A 17 -34.41 -27.64 3.58
CA ALA A 17 -33.27 -26.84 3.17
C ALA A 17 -32.74 -27.34 1.81
N ALA A 18 -32.58 -26.42 0.85
CA ALA A 18 -32.03 -26.69 -0.48
C ALA A 18 -30.71 -25.95 -0.67
N PRO A 19 -29.63 -26.36 0.05
CA PRO A 19 -28.31 -25.74 -0.09
C PRO A 19 -27.77 -25.92 -1.52
N GLU A 20 -26.76 -25.12 -1.88
CA GLU A 20 -26.00 -25.35 -3.10
C GLU A 20 -25.32 -26.72 -3.07
N ASP A 21 -25.43 -27.43 -4.20
CA ASP A 21 -24.91 -28.79 -4.34
C ASP A 21 -23.36 -28.78 -4.42
N PRO A 22 -22.66 -29.43 -3.48
CA PRO A 22 -21.20 -29.49 -3.51
C PRO A 22 -20.63 -30.53 -4.48
N HIS A 23 -21.46 -31.35 -5.13
CA HIS A 23 -21.03 -32.54 -5.88
C HIS A 23 -19.87 -32.29 -6.85
N ASN A 24 -19.95 -31.26 -7.70
CA ASN A 24 -18.89 -30.96 -8.67
C ASN A 24 -17.55 -30.56 -8.03
N SER A 25 -17.59 -29.92 -6.85
CA SER A 25 -16.38 -29.59 -6.10
C SER A 25 -15.82 -30.82 -5.39
N LEU A 26 -16.68 -31.71 -4.88
CA LEU A 26 -16.26 -32.98 -4.29
C LEU A 26 -15.64 -33.91 -5.33
N VAL A 27 -16.24 -34.06 -6.51
CA VAL A 27 -15.68 -34.83 -7.64
C VAL A 27 -14.31 -34.28 -8.05
N TRP A 28 -14.15 -32.95 -8.05
CA TRP A 28 -12.86 -32.32 -8.32
C TRP A 28 -11.81 -32.69 -7.27
N LEU A 29 -12.16 -32.63 -5.98
CA LEU A 29 -11.29 -33.06 -4.87
C LEU A 29 -10.91 -34.54 -4.98
N ASP A 30 -11.88 -35.40 -5.28
CA ASP A 30 -11.70 -36.86 -5.39
C ASP A 30 -10.81 -37.24 -6.57
N ARG A 31 -10.87 -36.51 -7.69
CA ARG A 31 -9.96 -36.69 -8.83
C ARG A 31 -8.49 -36.44 -8.47
N PHE A 32 -8.23 -35.58 -7.48
CA PHE A 32 -6.89 -35.37 -6.91
C PHE A 32 -6.62 -36.28 -5.69
N GLY A 33 -7.46 -37.30 -5.45
CA GLY A 33 -7.35 -38.18 -4.29
C GLY A 33 -7.43 -37.46 -2.95
N ARG A 34 -8.05 -36.26 -2.92
CA ARG A 34 -8.09 -35.34 -1.77
C ARG A 34 -6.72 -35.05 -1.15
N ARG A 35 -5.65 -35.10 -1.97
CA ARG A 35 -4.29 -34.83 -1.53
C ARG A 35 -3.53 -34.05 -2.60
N PHE A 36 -3.26 -32.79 -2.30
CA PHE A 36 -2.69 -31.85 -3.26
C PHE A 36 -1.20 -31.63 -3.05
N GLY A 37 -0.45 -31.74 -4.15
CA GLY A 37 0.92 -31.25 -4.25
C GLY A 37 0.99 -29.74 -4.52
N HIS A 38 2.21 -29.23 -4.68
CA HIS A 38 2.46 -27.90 -5.23
C HIS A 38 2.25 -27.88 -6.74
N PHE A 39 1.96 -26.72 -7.33
CA PHE A 39 1.96 -26.52 -8.77
C PHE A 39 3.24 -25.80 -9.19
N ILE A 40 4.21 -26.53 -9.74
CA ILE A 40 5.56 -26.00 -10.03
C ILE A 40 5.97 -26.39 -11.44
N GLY A 41 6.26 -25.38 -12.27
CA GLY A 41 6.68 -25.60 -13.66
C GLY A 41 5.60 -26.28 -14.49
N GLY A 42 4.33 -25.89 -14.30
CA GLY A 42 3.18 -26.47 -15.02
C GLY A 42 2.80 -27.90 -14.61
N LYS A 43 3.34 -28.42 -13.52
CA LYS A 43 3.10 -29.80 -13.04
C LYS A 43 2.81 -29.83 -11.54
N TRP A 44 1.97 -30.79 -11.15
CA TRP A 44 1.74 -31.13 -9.74
C TRP A 44 2.95 -31.88 -9.18
N ARG A 45 3.47 -31.44 -8.03
CA ARG A 45 4.65 -32.03 -7.36
C ARG A 45 4.38 -32.28 -5.89
N ALA A 46 4.79 -33.45 -5.39
CA ALA A 46 4.82 -33.73 -3.97
C ALA A 46 5.80 -32.77 -3.25
N PRO A 47 5.57 -32.42 -1.97
CA PRO A 47 6.49 -31.61 -1.18
C PRO A 47 7.80 -32.35 -0.98
N ALA A 48 8.93 -31.64 -1.07
CA ALA A 48 10.27 -32.22 -0.99
C ALA A 48 10.52 -32.99 0.33
N GLN A 49 9.85 -32.61 1.41
CA GLN A 49 9.95 -33.27 2.72
C GLN A 49 8.82 -34.27 3.00
N GLY A 50 7.93 -34.52 2.03
CA GLY A 50 6.81 -35.45 2.19
C GLY A 50 5.73 -35.02 3.19
N ARG A 51 5.81 -33.79 3.74
CA ARG A 51 4.90 -33.27 4.76
C ARG A 51 3.64 -32.65 4.16
N TYR A 52 2.49 -32.93 4.76
CA TYR A 52 1.19 -32.38 4.39
C TYR A 52 0.47 -31.90 5.66
N PHE A 53 -0.48 -30.98 5.50
CA PHE A 53 -1.41 -30.57 6.56
C PHE A 53 -2.85 -30.67 6.05
N ALA A 54 -3.80 -30.82 6.96
CA ALA A 54 -5.21 -30.89 6.61
C ALA A 54 -5.78 -29.47 6.39
N THR A 55 -6.58 -29.29 5.35
CA THR A 55 -7.57 -28.21 5.29
C THR A 55 -8.94 -28.79 5.66
N ALA A 56 -9.75 -28.01 6.36
CA ALA A 56 -11.02 -28.43 6.94
C ALA A 56 -12.08 -27.35 6.74
N ASP A 57 -13.33 -27.79 6.59
CA ASP A 57 -14.48 -26.90 6.47
C ASP A 57 -14.76 -26.28 7.86
N PRO A 58 -14.64 -24.95 8.03
CA PRO A 58 -14.82 -24.32 9.33
C PRO A 58 -16.27 -24.38 9.84
N SER A 59 -17.25 -24.63 8.98
CA SER A 59 -18.67 -24.73 9.35
C SER A 59 -19.05 -26.10 9.91
N THR A 60 -18.26 -27.15 9.63
CA THR A 60 -18.53 -28.52 10.07
C THR A 60 -17.41 -29.11 10.92
N GLY A 61 -16.17 -28.63 10.74
CA GLY A 61 -14.94 -29.20 11.27
C GLY A 61 -14.43 -30.41 10.49
N GLU A 62 -15.09 -30.78 9.40
CA GLU A 62 -14.71 -31.95 8.60
C GLU A 62 -13.49 -31.67 7.72
N LYS A 63 -12.58 -32.65 7.63
CA LYS A 63 -11.42 -32.56 6.74
C LYS A 63 -11.87 -32.58 5.28
N ILE A 64 -11.49 -31.57 4.51
CA ILE A 64 -11.76 -31.49 3.07
C ILE A 64 -10.68 -32.27 2.30
N ALA A 65 -9.41 -31.94 2.53
CA ALA A 65 -8.26 -32.49 1.83
C ALA A 65 -6.95 -32.37 2.63
N GLU A 66 -5.90 -33.04 2.16
CA GLU A 66 -4.51 -32.80 2.56
C GLU A 66 -3.79 -31.93 1.55
N VAL A 67 -2.97 -30.99 2.02
CA VAL A 67 -2.24 -30.05 1.18
C VAL A 67 -0.78 -30.05 1.56
N ALA A 68 0.09 -30.03 0.55
CA ALA A 68 1.53 -30.07 0.72
C ALA A 68 2.05 -28.91 1.60
N ALA A 69 2.93 -29.24 2.55
CA ALA A 69 3.61 -28.27 3.41
C ALA A 69 4.97 -27.88 2.79
N GLY A 70 4.99 -26.74 2.10
CA GLY A 70 6.15 -26.30 1.30
C GLY A 70 7.36 -25.93 2.15
N SER A 71 8.49 -26.55 1.83
CA SER A 71 9.80 -26.23 2.42
C SER A 71 10.53 -25.15 1.61
N ALA A 72 11.67 -24.66 2.12
CA ALA A 72 12.55 -23.79 1.36
C ALA A 72 13.03 -24.43 0.04
N ALA A 73 13.17 -25.76 -0.02
CA ALA A 73 13.53 -26.48 -1.24
C ALA A 73 12.42 -26.40 -2.31
N ASP A 74 11.16 -26.50 -1.89
CA ASP A 74 9.98 -26.38 -2.76
C ASP A 74 9.86 -24.94 -3.30
N VAL A 75 10.05 -23.94 -2.44
CA VAL A 75 10.10 -22.53 -2.84
C VAL A 75 11.21 -22.28 -3.85
N ASN A 76 12.42 -22.76 -3.59
CA ASN A 76 13.54 -22.62 -4.54
C ASN A 76 13.24 -23.33 -5.88
N ALA A 77 12.58 -24.50 -5.87
CA ALA A 77 12.17 -25.16 -7.10
C ALA A 77 11.14 -24.34 -7.89
N ALA A 78 10.17 -23.72 -7.20
CA ALA A 78 9.18 -22.84 -7.81
C ALA A 78 9.80 -21.56 -8.39
N VAL A 79 10.72 -20.92 -7.65
CA VAL A 79 11.41 -19.72 -8.14
C VAL A 79 12.30 -20.04 -9.33
N LYS A 80 13.01 -21.18 -9.32
CA LYS A 80 13.79 -21.65 -10.48
C LYS A 80 12.91 -21.86 -11.72
N ALA A 81 11.73 -22.45 -11.56
CA ALA A 81 10.77 -22.62 -12.65
C ALA A 81 10.25 -21.27 -13.17
N ALA A 82 9.90 -20.34 -12.27
CA ALA A 82 9.49 -18.98 -12.62
C ALA A 82 10.57 -18.22 -13.39
N ARG A 83 11.83 -18.32 -12.94
CA ARG A 83 12.98 -17.67 -13.58
C ARG A 83 13.27 -18.25 -14.96
N ALA A 84 13.16 -19.58 -15.12
CA ALA A 84 13.37 -20.25 -16.42
C ALA A 84 12.29 -19.89 -17.45
N ALA A 85 11.03 -19.69 -17.00
CA ALA A 85 9.92 -19.31 -17.87
C ALA A 85 9.95 -17.83 -18.30
N LEU A 86 10.61 -16.97 -17.51
CA LEU A 86 10.56 -15.52 -17.67
C LEU A 86 10.97 -15.01 -19.07
N PRO A 87 12.12 -15.42 -19.66
CA PRO A 87 12.50 -14.91 -20.98
C PRO A 87 11.48 -15.24 -22.08
N HIS A 88 10.92 -16.45 -22.04
CA HIS A 88 9.91 -16.89 -23.02
C HIS A 88 8.59 -16.14 -22.85
N TRP A 89 8.18 -15.88 -21.60
CA TRP A 89 6.97 -15.11 -21.31
C TRP A 89 7.10 -13.64 -21.75
N GLN A 90 8.28 -13.05 -21.54
CA GLN A 90 8.57 -11.68 -21.98
C GLN A 90 8.69 -11.56 -23.51
N ALA A 91 9.18 -12.60 -24.18
CA ALA A 91 9.29 -12.66 -25.63
C ALA A 91 7.94 -12.80 -26.35
N LEU A 92 6.87 -13.19 -25.66
CA LEU A 92 5.53 -13.16 -26.23
C LEU A 92 5.13 -11.73 -26.58
N THR A 93 4.40 -11.58 -27.69
CA THR A 93 3.80 -10.28 -28.02
C THR A 93 2.80 -9.85 -26.95
N PRO A 94 2.58 -8.54 -26.74
CA PRO A 94 1.50 -8.01 -25.90
C PRO A 94 0.16 -8.71 -26.14
N HIS A 95 -0.19 -8.93 -27.42
CA HIS A 95 -1.39 -9.63 -27.83
C HIS A 95 -1.43 -11.09 -27.35
N ALA A 96 -0.34 -11.84 -27.50
CA ALA A 96 -0.28 -13.24 -27.06
C ALA A 96 -0.49 -13.37 -25.55
N ARG A 97 0.13 -12.50 -24.73
CA ARG A 97 -0.12 -12.46 -23.28
C ARG A 97 -1.57 -12.11 -22.94
N ALA A 98 -2.15 -11.13 -23.64
CA ALA A 98 -3.55 -10.73 -23.46
C ALA A 98 -4.52 -11.90 -23.70
N ARG A 99 -4.27 -12.74 -24.71
CA ARG A 99 -5.12 -13.92 -24.97
C ARG A 99 -5.11 -14.93 -23.82
N PHE A 100 -3.97 -15.16 -23.17
CA PHE A 100 -3.92 -16.05 -22.00
C PHE A 100 -4.73 -15.50 -20.83
N LEU A 101 -4.60 -14.21 -20.52
CA LEU A 101 -5.40 -13.56 -19.47
C LEU A 101 -6.90 -13.60 -19.77
N TYR A 102 -7.29 -13.32 -21.01
CA TYR A 102 -8.67 -13.48 -21.47
C TYR A 102 -9.16 -14.93 -21.33
N ALA A 103 -8.36 -15.91 -21.73
CA ALA A 103 -8.71 -17.33 -21.60
C ALA A 103 -8.88 -17.74 -20.12
N LEU A 104 -8.02 -17.26 -19.22
CA LEU A 104 -8.16 -17.47 -17.77
C LEU A 104 -9.48 -16.87 -17.25
N ALA A 105 -9.83 -15.65 -17.67
CA ALA A 105 -11.12 -15.04 -17.31
C ALA A 105 -12.30 -15.91 -17.77
N ARG A 106 -12.24 -16.45 -19.00
CA ARG A 106 -13.24 -17.37 -19.54
C ARG A 106 -13.33 -18.69 -18.78
N GLN A 107 -12.21 -19.24 -18.35
CA GLN A 107 -12.21 -20.46 -17.53
C GLN A 107 -12.80 -20.22 -16.14
N VAL A 108 -12.48 -19.08 -15.52
CA VAL A 108 -13.11 -18.69 -14.24
C VAL A 108 -14.62 -18.59 -14.40
N GLN A 109 -15.11 -17.95 -15.46
CA GLN A 109 -16.57 -17.86 -15.71
C GLN A 109 -17.20 -19.23 -15.96
N LYS A 110 -16.58 -20.06 -16.80
CA LYS A 110 -17.06 -21.42 -17.12
C LYS A 110 -17.16 -22.30 -15.87
N HIS A 111 -16.19 -22.17 -14.96
CA HIS A 111 -16.12 -22.96 -13.73
C HIS A 111 -16.65 -22.20 -12.50
N SER A 112 -17.34 -21.09 -12.70
CA SER A 112 -17.69 -20.13 -11.63
C SER A 112 -18.42 -20.76 -10.45
N ARG A 113 -19.43 -21.59 -10.71
CA ARG A 113 -20.21 -22.26 -9.65
C ARG A 113 -19.36 -23.24 -8.83
N ARG A 114 -18.49 -24.03 -9.48
CA ARG A 114 -17.57 -24.96 -8.79
C ARG A 114 -16.59 -24.17 -7.91
N LEU A 115 -16.02 -23.09 -8.44
CA LEU A 115 -15.09 -22.23 -7.71
C LEU A 115 -15.77 -21.58 -6.50
N ALA A 116 -16.99 -21.06 -6.65
CA ALA A 116 -17.74 -20.44 -5.55
C ALA A 116 -18.06 -21.44 -4.42
N VAL A 117 -18.47 -22.66 -4.76
CA VAL A 117 -18.70 -23.74 -3.79
C VAL A 117 -17.40 -24.12 -3.09
N LEU A 118 -16.30 -24.27 -3.84
CA LEU A 118 -15.00 -24.62 -3.27
C LEU A 118 -14.47 -23.53 -2.32
N GLU A 119 -14.63 -22.25 -2.69
CA GLU A 119 -14.29 -21.10 -1.84
C GLU A 119 -15.09 -21.15 -0.53
N THR A 120 -16.40 -21.40 -0.64
CA THR A 120 -17.31 -21.50 0.51
C THR A 120 -16.93 -22.63 1.47
N LEU A 121 -16.61 -23.81 0.93
CA LEU A 121 -16.19 -24.96 1.74
C LEU A 121 -14.87 -24.70 2.47
N ASP A 122 -13.88 -24.13 1.79
CA ASP A 122 -12.52 -23.94 2.32
C ASP A 122 -12.42 -22.73 3.28
N ASN A 123 -13.20 -21.66 3.05
CA ASN A 123 -13.13 -20.43 3.82
C ASN A 123 -14.25 -20.27 4.88
N GLY A 124 -15.46 -20.79 4.62
CA GLY A 124 -16.62 -20.65 5.51
C GLY A 124 -17.57 -19.51 5.16
N LYS A 125 -17.26 -18.65 4.18
CA LYS A 125 -18.15 -17.57 3.73
C LYS A 125 -19.44 -18.06 3.06
N PRO A 126 -20.54 -17.32 3.14
CA PRO A 126 -21.79 -17.66 2.47
C PRO A 126 -21.61 -17.81 0.96
N ILE A 127 -22.24 -18.84 0.38
CA ILE A 127 -22.16 -19.15 -1.05
C ILE A 127 -22.68 -18.00 -1.93
N ARG A 128 -23.59 -17.18 -1.40
CA ARG A 128 -24.10 -15.98 -2.08
C ARG A 128 -22.96 -14.98 -2.33
N GLU A 129 -22.11 -14.73 -1.34
CA GLU A 129 -20.95 -13.85 -1.49
C GLU A 129 -19.95 -14.41 -2.50
N SER A 130 -19.56 -15.68 -2.34
CA SER A 130 -18.65 -16.34 -3.28
C SER A 130 -19.15 -16.24 -4.73
N ARG A 131 -20.44 -16.47 -4.96
CA ARG A 131 -21.04 -16.49 -6.29
C ARG A 131 -21.25 -15.10 -6.89
N ASP A 132 -21.70 -14.15 -6.08
CA ASP A 132 -22.21 -12.87 -6.57
C ASP A 132 -21.15 -11.75 -6.48
N ILE A 133 -20.07 -11.93 -5.69
CA ILE A 133 -19.00 -10.95 -5.48
C ILE A 133 -17.64 -11.51 -5.88
N ASP A 134 -17.12 -12.52 -5.17
CA ASP A 134 -15.73 -13.00 -5.33
C ASP A 134 -15.43 -13.45 -6.76
N ILE A 135 -16.16 -14.46 -7.24
CA ILE A 135 -15.88 -15.09 -8.54
C ILE A 135 -16.11 -14.14 -9.73
N PRO A 136 -17.18 -13.32 -9.77
CA PRO A 136 -17.34 -12.29 -10.79
C PRO A 136 -16.17 -11.29 -10.80
N LEU A 137 -15.70 -10.84 -9.64
CA LEU A 137 -14.57 -9.93 -9.55
C LEU A 137 -13.26 -10.60 -9.99
N VAL A 138 -13.04 -11.89 -9.71
CA VAL A 138 -11.90 -12.66 -10.23
C VAL A 138 -11.89 -12.60 -11.76
N ALA A 139 -13.01 -12.94 -12.40
CA ALA A 139 -13.13 -12.88 -13.86
C ALA A 139 -12.89 -11.45 -14.39
N ARG A 140 -13.49 -10.45 -13.74
CA ARG A 140 -13.32 -9.02 -14.09
C ARG A 140 -11.86 -8.59 -14.06
N HIS A 141 -11.09 -9.01 -13.06
CA HIS A 141 -9.66 -8.67 -12.96
C HIS A 141 -8.84 -9.26 -14.10
N PHE A 142 -9.05 -10.52 -14.46
CA PHE A 142 -8.35 -11.12 -15.60
C PHE A 142 -8.77 -10.48 -16.94
N TYR A 143 -10.05 -10.17 -17.14
CA TYR A 143 -10.51 -9.46 -18.33
C TYR A 143 -9.89 -8.07 -18.46
N TYR A 144 -9.92 -7.29 -17.38
CA TYR A 144 -9.39 -5.94 -17.39
C TYR A 144 -7.88 -5.92 -17.66
N HIS A 145 -7.12 -6.80 -16.99
CA HIS A 145 -5.67 -6.87 -17.17
C HIS A 145 -5.25 -7.52 -18.50
N ALA A 146 -6.11 -8.29 -19.17
CA ALA A 146 -5.89 -8.68 -20.56
C ALA A 146 -5.77 -7.44 -21.47
N GLY A 147 -6.60 -6.40 -21.22
CA GLY A 147 -6.49 -5.11 -21.89
C GLY A 147 -5.16 -4.40 -21.61
N TRP A 148 -4.71 -4.38 -20.35
CA TRP A 148 -3.40 -3.82 -20.01
C TRP A 148 -2.23 -4.57 -20.66
N ALA A 149 -2.31 -5.90 -20.76
CA ALA A 149 -1.31 -6.68 -21.48
C ALA A 149 -1.23 -6.28 -22.95
N GLN A 150 -2.39 -6.08 -23.60
CA GLN A 150 -2.50 -5.65 -25.00
C GLN A 150 -1.96 -4.24 -25.24
N LEU A 151 -2.14 -3.33 -24.28
CA LEU A 151 -1.77 -1.92 -24.39
C LEU A 151 -0.40 -1.58 -23.77
N LEU A 152 0.29 -2.55 -23.19
CA LEU A 152 1.48 -2.33 -22.35
C LEU A 152 2.54 -1.44 -23.02
N GLU A 153 2.95 -1.78 -24.24
CA GLU A 153 4.02 -1.05 -24.96
C GLU A 153 3.59 0.37 -25.36
N ARG A 154 2.29 0.60 -25.59
CA ARG A 154 1.75 1.91 -25.95
C ARG A 154 1.64 2.84 -24.74
N GLU A 155 1.18 2.30 -23.62
CA GLU A 155 0.87 3.09 -22.41
C GLU A 155 2.04 3.18 -21.43
N PHE A 156 3.05 2.31 -21.60
CA PHE A 156 4.27 2.24 -20.78
C PHE A 156 5.54 2.00 -21.63
N PRO A 157 5.82 2.80 -22.68
CA PRO A 157 6.88 2.52 -23.66
C PRO A 157 8.31 2.49 -23.06
N ASP A 158 8.54 3.20 -21.96
CA ASP A 158 9.83 3.29 -21.26
C ASP A 158 9.98 2.34 -20.07
N TYR A 159 9.04 1.41 -19.90
CA TYR A 159 9.00 0.49 -18.78
C TYR A 159 9.19 -0.95 -19.22
N ARG A 160 9.68 -1.77 -18.29
CA ARG A 160 9.85 -3.21 -18.44
C ARG A 160 9.25 -3.95 -17.23
N PRO A 161 8.93 -5.25 -17.37
CA PRO A 161 8.58 -6.09 -16.22
C PRO A 161 9.73 -6.15 -15.20
N ARG A 162 9.36 -6.29 -13.92
CA ARG A 162 10.31 -6.49 -12.80
C ARG A 162 11.05 -7.82 -12.92
N GLY A 163 10.33 -8.90 -13.20
CA GLY A 163 10.87 -10.25 -13.37
C GLY A 163 10.05 -11.33 -12.65
N VAL A 164 10.63 -11.99 -11.65
CA VAL A 164 9.93 -13.00 -10.83
C VAL A 164 9.31 -12.32 -9.60
N VAL A 165 8.01 -12.50 -9.41
CA VAL A 165 7.27 -11.94 -8.28
C VAL A 165 6.90 -13.02 -7.27
N GLY A 166 7.34 -12.85 -6.02
CA GLY A 166 6.85 -13.62 -4.88
C GLY A 166 5.58 -12.98 -4.33
N GLN A 167 4.49 -13.75 -4.24
CA GLN A 167 3.17 -13.26 -3.86
C GLN A 167 2.64 -14.06 -2.67
N ILE A 168 2.17 -13.36 -1.64
CA ILE A 168 1.64 -13.99 -0.42
C ILE A 168 0.31 -13.30 -0.11
N ILE A 169 -0.74 -14.10 0.03
CA ILE A 169 -2.12 -13.62 0.16
C ILE A 169 -2.80 -14.13 1.43
N PRO A 170 -3.79 -13.40 1.97
CA PRO A 170 -4.54 -13.78 3.15
C PRO A 170 -5.62 -14.81 2.80
N TRP A 171 -6.39 -15.20 3.81
CA TRP A 171 -7.40 -16.26 3.75
C TRP A 171 -8.82 -15.76 3.50
N ASN A 172 -9.08 -14.45 3.57
CA ASN A 172 -10.45 -13.93 3.60
C ASN A 172 -11.15 -13.88 2.23
N PHE A 173 -10.41 -13.53 1.17
CA PHE A 173 -10.91 -13.63 -0.21
C PHE A 173 -9.89 -14.39 -1.07
N PRO A 174 -9.72 -15.71 -0.85
CA PRO A 174 -8.60 -16.48 -1.38
C PRO A 174 -8.40 -16.32 -2.90
N LEU A 175 -9.44 -16.59 -3.70
CA LEU A 175 -9.32 -16.56 -5.16
C LEU A 175 -9.31 -15.13 -5.71
N LEU A 176 -10.05 -14.20 -5.09
CA LEU A 176 -10.01 -12.79 -5.47
C LEU A 176 -8.61 -12.20 -5.25
N MET A 177 -7.95 -12.55 -4.15
CA MET A 177 -6.57 -12.13 -3.87
C MET A 177 -5.57 -12.77 -4.85
N VAL A 178 -5.82 -14.00 -5.30
CA VAL A 178 -5.05 -14.58 -6.43
C VAL A 178 -5.19 -13.69 -7.68
N ALA A 179 -6.41 -13.25 -8.02
CA ALA A 179 -6.62 -12.38 -9.18
C ALA A 179 -5.96 -11.01 -9.05
N TRP A 180 -6.08 -10.35 -7.89
CA TRP A 180 -5.44 -9.05 -7.61
C TRP A 180 -3.92 -9.08 -7.76
N LYS A 181 -3.30 -10.23 -7.44
CA LYS A 181 -1.85 -10.41 -7.51
C LYS A 181 -1.40 -10.90 -8.89
N ILE A 182 -1.98 -11.99 -9.40
CA ILE A 182 -1.48 -12.66 -10.61
C ILE A 182 -1.83 -11.86 -11.88
N ALA A 183 -3.04 -11.32 -11.99
CA ALA A 183 -3.50 -10.68 -13.23
C ALA A 183 -2.59 -9.50 -13.67
N PRO A 184 -2.29 -8.49 -12.83
CA PRO A 184 -1.36 -7.42 -13.21
C PRO A 184 0.07 -7.91 -13.41
N ALA A 185 0.54 -8.88 -12.62
CA ALA A 185 1.90 -9.42 -12.76
C ALA A 185 2.11 -10.04 -14.15
N LEU A 186 1.20 -10.92 -14.57
CA LEU A 186 1.25 -11.58 -15.87
C LEU A 186 1.06 -10.57 -17.01
N ALA A 187 0.13 -9.60 -16.86
CA ALA A 187 -0.10 -8.56 -17.86
C ALA A 187 1.15 -7.72 -18.13
N ALA A 188 1.85 -7.34 -17.07
CA ALA A 188 3.11 -6.61 -17.15
C ALA A 188 4.29 -7.45 -17.68
N GLY A 189 4.13 -8.76 -17.90
CA GLY A 189 5.18 -9.65 -18.41
C GLY A 189 6.07 -10.28 -17.34
N ASN A 190 5.59 -10.37 -16.09
CA ASN A 190 6.28 -11.05 -15.00
C ASN A 190 5.86 -12.53 -14.90
N THR A 191 6.68 -13.34 -14.22
CA THR A 191 6.29 -14.69 -13.75
C THR A 191 6.09 -14.67 -12.25
N VAL A 192 5.30 -15.62 -11.72
CA VAL A 192 4.86 -15.57 -10.32
C VAL A 192 5.13 -16.87 -9.56
N VAL A 193 5.45 -16.71 -8.28
CA VAL A 193 5.38 -17.76 -7.26
C VAL A 193 4.42 -17.26 -6.18
N LEU A 194 3.26 -17.89 -6.06
CA LEU A 194 2.21 -17.49 -5.11
C LEU A 194 2.08 -18.51 -3.97
N LYS A 195 1.92 -18.01 -2.74
CA LYS A 195 1.65 -18.79 -1.53
C LYS A 195 0.29 -18.41 -0.95
N PRO A 196 -0.76 -19.24 -1.11
CA PRO A 196 -2.09 -18.97 -0.54
C PRO A 196 -2.08 -19.20 0.97
N ALA A 197 -2.93 -18.53 1.73
CA ALA A 197 -3.02 -18.74 3.18
C ALA A 197 -3.24 -20.21 3.54
N GLU A 198 -2.70 -20.63 4.68
CA GLU A 198 -2.70 -22.05 5.09
C GLU A 198 -4.11 -22.58 5.39
N PHE A 199 -5.04 -21.70 5.78
CA PHE A 199 -6.42 -22.08 6.04
C PHE A 199 -7.27 -22.22 4.77
N THR A 200 -6.86 -21.63 3.65
CA THR A 200 -7.70 -21.55 2.43
C THR A 200 -6.90 -21.78 1.13
N PRO A 201 -6.25 -22.94 0.96
CA PRO A 201 -5.40 -23.19 -0.20
C PRO A 201 -6.16 -23.63 -1.48
N LEU A 202 -7.39 -24.14 -1.37
CA LEU A 202 -7.98 -25.00 -2.39
C LEU A 202 -8.33 -24.28 -3.69
N THR A 203 -8.86 -23.07 -3.63
CA THR A 203 -9.22 -22.33 -4.85
C THR A 203 -8.01 -21.77 -5.59
N ALA A 204 -6.90 -21.48 -4.90
CA ALA A 204 -5.63 -21.21 -5.56
C ALA A 204 -5.13 -22.45 -6.33
N LEU A 205 -5.26 -23.65 -5.75
CA LEU A 205 -4.92 -24.90 -6.43
C LEU A 205 -5.88 -25.19 -7.61
N ALA A 206 -7.17 -24.91 -7.46
CA ALA A 206 -8.12 -24.97 -8.57
C ALA A 206 -7.76 -23.99 -9.70
N PHE A 207 -7.28 -22.78 -9.37
CA PHE A 207 -6.76 -21.84 -10.35
C PHE A 207 -5.52 -22.36 -11.09
N ALA A 208 -4.61 -23.06 -10.40
CA ALA A 208 -3.48 -23.72 -11.04
C ALA A 208 -3.90 -24.75 -12.11
N GLU A 209 -4.99 -25.49 -11.88
CA GLU A 209 -5.56 -26.34 -12.94
C GLU A 209 -6.03 -25.51 -14.14
N LEU A 210 -6.72 -24.39 -13.91
CA LEU A 210 -7.17 -23.52 -15.01
C LEU A 210 -5.98 -22.98 -15.81
N CYS A 211 -4.83 -22.69 -15.17
CA CYS A 211 -3.59 -22.35 -15.87
C CYS A 211 -3.14 -23.47 -16.82
N SER A 212 -3.22 -24.73 -16.39
CA SER A 212 -2.92 -25.89 -17.25
C SER A 212 -3.93 -26.03 -18.40
N GLU A 213 -5.23 -25.85 -18.14
CA GLU A 213 -6.30 -25.99 -19.15
C GLU A 213 -6.19 -24.96 -20.28
N VAL A 214 -5.75 -23.73 -19.99
CA VAL A 214 -5.52 -22.71 -21.03
C VAL A 214 -4.18 -22.86 -21.74
N GLY A 215 -3.38 -23.87 -21.36
CA GLY A 215 -2.04 -24.08 -21.91
C GLY A 215 -1.04 -22.98 -21.54
N LEU A 216 -1.18 -22.38 -20.34
CA LEU A 216 -0.25 -21.34 -19.88
C LEU A 216 1.19 -21.91 -19.86
N PRO A 217 2.20 -21.18 -20.36
CA PRO A 217 3.55 -21.73 -20.46
C PRO A 217 4.08 -22.22 -19.10
N PRO A 218 4.70 -23.42 -19.03
CA PRO A 218 5.17 -24.01 -17.79
C PRO A 218 6.07 -23.06 -17.00
N GLY A 219 5.73 -22.82 -15.73
CA GLY A 219 6.50 -21.97 -14.83
C GLY A 219 6.11 -20.49 -14.83
N VAL A 220 5.22 -20.04 -15.72
CA VAL A 220 4.71 -18.65 -15.67
C VAL A 220 3.94 -18.39 -14.37
N VAL A 221 3.14 -19.36 -13.94
CA VAL A 221 2.49 -19.40 -12.62
C VAL A 221 2.99 -20.62 -11.86
N ASN A 222 3.39 -20.42 -10.61
CA ASN A 222 3.74 -21.47 -9.67
C ASN A 222 3.00 -21.21 -8.34
N ILE A 223 2.43 -22.26 -7.75
CA ILE A 223 1.71 -22.18 -6.48
C ILE A 223 2.36 -23.14 -5.49
N VAL A 224 2.87 -22.59 -4.39
CA VAL A 224 3.47 -23.36 -3.30
C VAL A 224 2.63 -23.12 -2.05
N THR A 225 2.11 -24.20 -1.48
CA THR A 225 1.31 -24.18 -0.26
C THR A 225 2.18 -24.39 0.97
N GLY A 226 1.76 -23.93 2.14
CA GLY A 226 2.51 -24.08 3.38
C GLY A 226 2.16 -23.00 4.41
N ASP A 227 2.91 -22.92 5.50
CA ASP A 227 2.66 -22.01 6.61
C ASP A 227 3.39 -20.66 6.42
N GLY A 228 3.54 -19.89 7.51
CA GLY A 228 4.32 -18.66 7.52
C GLY A 228 5.81 -18.85 7.18
N LYS A 229 6.40 -20.02 7.46
CA LYS A 229 7.82 -20.31 7.16
C LYS A 229 8.03 -20.46 5.65
N THR A 230 7.07 -21.05 4.94
CA THR A 230 7.07 -21.10 3.47
C THR A 230 7.03 -19.70 2.88
N GLY A 231 6.18 -18.82 3.42
CA GLY A 231 6.12 -17.40 3.04
C GLY A 231 7.45 -16.67 3.30
N ALA A 232 8.04 -16.85 4.49
CA ALA A 232 9.32 -16.26 4.84
C ALA A 232 10.45 -16.71 3.89
N ALA A 233 10.50 -18.00 3.53
CA ALA A 233 11.46 -18.53 2.56
C ALA A 233 11.32 -17.88 1.18
N LEU A 234 10.08 -17.59 0.74
CA LEU A 234 9.82 -16.88 -0.52
C LEU A 234 10.27 -15.42 -0.46
N VAL A 235 10.01 -14.73 0.66
CA VAL A 235 10.38 -13.32 0.85
C VAL A 235 11.89 -13.10 0.74
N VAL A 236 12.69 -13.98 1.36
CA VAL A 236 14.15 -13.84 1.40
C VAL A 236 14.86 -14.48 0.20
N HIS A 237 14.13 -15.11 -0.73
CA HIS A 237 14.74 -15.81 -1.85
C HIS A 237 15.53 -14.84 -2.75
N PRO A 238 16.81 -15.09 -3.07
CA PRO A 238 17.64 -14.13 -3.80
C PRO A 238 17.10 -13.85 -5.21
N ASP A 239 16.63 -14.89 -5.91
CA ASP A 239 16.13 -14.79 -7.29
C ASP A 239 14.67 -14.31 -7.41
N VAL A 240 14.13 -13.60 -6.43
CA VAL A 240 12.84 -12.91 -6.52
C VAL A 240 13.09 -11.41 -6.64
N ASP A 241 12.40 -10.75 -7.58
CA ASP A 241 12.61 -9.32 -7.93
C ASP A 241 11.57 -8.39 -7.29
N LYS A 242 10.39 -8.92 -6.95
CA LYS A 242 9.33 -8.18 -6.25
C LYS A 242 8.62 -9.07 -5.23
N ILE A 243 8.28 -8.50 -4.09
CA ILE A 243 7.33 -9.08 -3.13
C ILE A 243 6.05 -8.25 -3.15
N ALA A 244 4.91 -8.94 -3.29
CA ALA A 244 3.58 -8.37 -3.07
C ALA A 244 2.88 -9.16 -1.97
N PHE A 245 2.57 -8.50 -0.86
CA PHE A 245 1.99 -9.13 0.32
C PHE A 245 0.68 -8.46 0.70
N THR A 246 -0.31 -9.28 1.04
CA THR A 246 -1.52 -8.82 1.75
C THR A 246 -1.70 -9.62 3.03
N GLY A 247 -1.96 -8.93 4.15
CA GLY A 247 -2.15 -9.58 5.45
C GLY A 247 -1.93 -8.61 6.62
N SER A 248 -1.55 -9.14 7.79
CA SER A 248 -1.42 -8.29 9.00
C SER A 248 -0.25 -7.29 8.91
N THR A 249 -0.41 -6.15 9.58
CA THR A 249 0.61 -5.10 9.67
C THR A 249 1.92 -5.61 10.25
N GLU A 250 1.88 -6.44 11.31
CA GLU A 250 3.10 -6.98 11.94
C GLU A 250 3.91 -7.88 11.01
N VAL A 251 3.24 -8.70 10.19
CA VAL A 251 3.93 -9.48 9.14
C VAL A 251 4.49 -8.54 8.07
N GLY A 252 3.77 -7.47 7.70
CA GLY A 252 4.28 -6.42 6.80
C GLY A 252 5.59 -5.79 7.31
N ARG A 253 5.67 -5.48 8.60
CA ARG A 253 6.91 -4.99 9.25
C ARG A 253 8.03 -6.01 9.18
N ALA A 254 7.75 -7.29 9.44
CA ALA A 254 8.73 -8.36 9.35
C ALA A 254 9.27 -8.50 7.91
N ILE A 255 8.39 -8.45 6.90
CA ILE A 255 8.77 -8.48 5.48
C ILE A 255 9.64 -7.28 5.13
N ARG A 256 9.25 -6.07 5.55
CA ARG A 256 10.04 -4.85 5.31
C ARG A 256 11.47 -4.97 5.81
N ARG A 257 11.66 -5.52 7.01
CA ARG A 257 12.98 -5.78 7.60
C ARG A 257 13.74 -6.85 6.83
N ALA A 258 13.07 -7.95 6.47
CA ALA A 258 13.68 -9.08 5.78
C ALA A 258 14.13 -8.75 4.34
N THR A 259 13.47 -7.81 3.67
CA THR A 259 13.84 -7.38 2.31
C THR A 259 14.78 -6.18 2.27
N ALA A 260 15.17 -5.62 3.42
CA ALA A 260 15.88 -4.35 3.50
C ALA A 260 17.23 -4.34 2.78
N ASP A 261 17.95 -5.47 2.82
CA ASP A 261 19.27 -5.63 2.17
C ASP A 261 19.18 -6.09 0.71
N SER A 262 17.99 -6.01 0.09
CA SER A 262 17.76 -6.44 -1.29
C SER A 262 17.21 -5.31 -2.17
N HIS A 263 17.36 -5.44 -3.49
CA HIS A 263 16.78 -4.51 -4.48
C HIS A 263 15.33 -4.88 -4.85
N LYS A 264 14.67 -5.73 -4.06
CA LYS A 264 13.30 -6.15 -4.31
C LYS A 264 12.35 -4.95 -4.24
N LYS A 265 11.48 -4.80 -5.25
CA LYS A 265 10.31 -3.93 -5.09
C LYS A 265 9.36 -4.57 -4.07
N LEU A 266 8.77 -3.76 -3.21
CA LEU A 266 7.84 -4.22 -2.17
C LEU A 266 6.53 -3.44 -2.30
N SER A 267 5.40 -4.16 -2.27
CA SER A 267 4.07 -3.60 -2.03
C SER A 267 3.40 -4.36 -0.88
N LEU A 268 2.76 -3.63 0.01
CA LEU A 268 2.15 -4.13 1.23
C LEU A 268 0.71 -3.60 1.32
N GLU A 269 -0.27 -4.50 1.32
CA GLU A 269 -1.66 -4.17 1.64
C GLU A 269 -2.01 -4.78 3.00
N LEU A 270 -2.16 -3.93 4.01
CA LEU A 270 -2.17 -4.36 5.41
C LEU A 270 -3.54 -4.12 6.07
N GLY A 271 -3.57 -4.19 7.41
CA GLY A 271 -4.80 -4.07 8.18
C GLY A 271 -5.47 -2.70 8.05
N GLY A 272 -6.76 -2.66 8.41
CA GLY A 272 -7.55 -1.43 8.40
C GLY A 272 -8.58 -1.42 9.53
N LYS A 273 -8.85 -0.23 10.07
CA LYS A 273 -10.01 0.01 10.96
C LYS A 273 -10.89 1.11 10.34
N SER A 274 -11.39 0.82 9.15
CA SER A 274 -12.08 1.79 8.29
C SER A 274 -13.24 2.47 9.03
N PRO A 275 -13.28 3.82 9.04
CA PRO A 275 -14.42 4.54 9.58
C PRO A 275 -15.61 4.47 8.61
N PHE A 276 -16.80 4.36 9.19
CA PHE A 276 -18.09 4.47 8.51
C PHE A 276 -18.82 5.67 9.13
N VAL A 277 -18.85 6.79 8.43
CA VAL A 277 -19.31 8.08 8.95
C VAL A 277 -20.73 8.35 8.49
N VAL A 278 -21.65 8.59 9.42
CA VAL A 278 -23.08 8.85 9.13
C VAL A 278 -23.47 10.21 9.71
N PHE A 279 -23.82 11.14 8.82
CA PHE A 279 -24.31 12.46 9.15
C PHE A 279 -25.83 12.46 9.39
N GLU A 280 -26.33 13.53 10.01
CA GLU A 280 -27.75 13.65 10.37
C GLU A 280 -28.70 13.77 9.18
N ASP A 281 -28.19 14.22 8.04
CA ASP A 281 -28.93 14.34 6.78
C ASP A 281 -28.81 13.10 5.89
N ALA A 282 -28.11 12.05 6.33
CA ALA A 282 -27.97 10.81 5.56
C ALA A 282 -29.32 10.08 5.42
N ASP A 283 -29.52 9.39 4.30
CA ASP A 283 -30.52 8.32 4.22
C ASP A 283 -30.16 7.20 5.20
N LEU A 284 -30.83 7.19 6.36
CA LEU A 284 -30.53 6.23 7.43
C LEU A 284 -30.88 4.80 7.04
N ASP A 285 -31.86 4.57 6.18
CA ASP A 285 -32.23 3.20 5.77
C ASP A 285 -31.18 2.63 4.82
N SER A 286 -30.75 3.43 3.83
CA SER A 286 -29.63 3.04 2.95
C SER A 286 -28.32 2.92 3.73
N ALA A 287 -28.04 3.80 4.69
CA ALA A 287 -26.85 3.71 5.54
C ALA A 287 -26.84 2.46 6.42
N VAL A 288 -28.01 2.00 6.91
CA VAL A 288 -28.11 0.75 7.67
C VAL A 288 -27.84 -0.46 6.78
N GLU A 289 -28.45 -0.55 5.59
CA GLU A 289 -28.16 -1.67 4.67
C GLU A 289 -26.70 -1.64 4.20
N GLY A 290 -26.18 -0.46 3.86
CA GLY A 290 -24.78 -0.27 3.51
C GLY A 290 -23.82 -0.65 4.63
N LEU A 291 -24.15 -0.32 5.88
CA LEU A 291 -23.36 -0.74 7.04
C LEU A 291 -23.42 -2.26 7.22
N VAL A 292 -24.58 -2.87 6.99
CA VAL A 292 -24.75 -4.32 7.11
C VAL A 292 -23.90 -5.07 6.10
N ASP A 293 -23.95 -4.65 4.83
CA ASP A 293 -23.06 -5.14 3.77
C ASP A 293 -21.59 -4.71 4.01
N GLY A 294 -21.37 -3.65 4.77
CA GLY A 294 -20.07 -3.08 5.10
C GLY A 294 -19.28 -3.85 6.15
N ILE A 295 -19.97 -4.47 7.12
CA ILE A 295 -19.35 -5.14 8.29
C ILE A 295 -19.69 -6.62 8.43
N TRP A 296 -20.84 -7.07 7.92
CA TRP A 296 -21.24 -8.48 8.04
C TRP A 296 -21.00 -9.30 6.76
N LEU A 297 -20.69 -8.64 5.63
CA LEU A 297 -20.03 -9.28 4.50
C LEU A 297 -18.78 -10.03 4.98
N ASN A 298 -18.62 -11.27 4.54
CA ASN A 298 -17.57 -12.19 4.95
C ASN A 298 -17.40 -12.26 6.48
N GLN A 299 -18.51 -12.10 7.21
CA GLN A 299 -18.55 -12.07 8.68
C GLN A 299 -17.53 -11.06 9.24
N GLY A 300 -17.34 -9.92 8.58
CA GLY A 300 -16.41 -8.86 8.98
C GLY A 300 -14.93 -9.16 8.78
N GLN A 301 -14.60 -10.25 8.08
CA GLN A 301 -13.23 -10.61 7.71
C GLN A 301 -12.81 -9.89 6.43
N VAL A 302 -13.01 -8.58 6.40
CA VAL A 302 -12.73 -7.72 5.24
C VAL A 302 -11.78 -6.62 5.70
N CYS A 303 -10.65 -6.44 5.00
CA CYS A 303 -9.64 -5.44 5.37
C CYS A 303 -10.19 -4.00 5.40
N CYS A 304 -11.20 -3.73 4.58
CA CYS A 304 -11.86 -2.43 4.50
C CYS A 304 -13.21 -2.37 5.22
N ALA A 305 -13.57 -3.37 6.03
CA ALA A 305 -14.85 -3.41 6.74
C ALA A 305 -15.12 -2.10 7.48
N GLY A 306 -16.35 -1.59 7.40
CA GLY A 306 -16.85 -0.39 8.09
C GLY A 306 -16.98 -0.56 9.60
N SER A 307 -16.00 -1.20 10.22
CA SER A 307 -16.01 -1.75 11.58
C SER A 307 -15.95 -0.68 12.67
N ARG A 308 -15.77 0.60 12.31
CA ARG A 308 -15.84 1.75 13.23
C ARG A 308 -16.91 2.72 12.74
N LEU A 309 -18.11 2.58 13.28
CA LEU A 309 -19.24 3.45 12.99
C LEU A 309 -19.08 4.77 13.77
N LEU A 310 -19.07 5.89 13.06
CA LEU A 310 -19.10 7.24 13.61
C LEU A 310 -20.46 7.86 13.23
N MET A 311 -21.28 8.20 14.22
CA MET A 311 -22.65 8.72 14.01
C MET A 311 -22.77 10.14 14.53
N GLN A 312 -23.44 11.03 13.81
CA GLN A 312 -23.78 12.32 14.37
C GLN A 312 -24.74 12.15 15.55
N GLU A 313 -24.52 12.87 16.65
CA GLU A 313 -25.24 12.68 17.92
C GLU A 313 -26.78 12.70 17.76
N SER A 314 -27.31 13.55 16.88
CA SER A 314 -28.74 13.71 16.63
C SER A 314 -29.41 12.45 16.07
N ILE A 315 -28.68 11.58 15.38
CA ILE A 315 -29.21 10.34 14.76
C ILE A 315 -28.75 9.06 15.44
N ALA A 316 -27.91 9.14 16.47
CA ALA A 316 -27.31 7.96 17.10
C ALA A 316 -28.35 6.96 17.65
N VAL A 317 -29.38 7.44 18.35
CA VAL A 317 -30.47 6.59 18.89
C VAL A 317 -31.32 5.96 17.79
N PRO A 318 -31.92 6.70 16.84
CA PRO A 318 -32.71 6.10 15.77
C PRO A 318 -31.89 5.17 14.87
N LEU A 319 -30.64 5.51 14.54
CA LEU A 319 -29.78 4.65 13.72
C LEU A 319 -29.44 3.35 14.45
N THR A 320 -29.06 3.42 15.74
CA THR A 320 -28.78 2.23 16.55
C THR A 320 -29.98 1.29 16.60
N LYS A 321 -31.20 1.83 16.77
CA LYS A 321 -32.43 1.03 16.79
C LYS A 321 -32.71 0.36 15.44
N LYS A 322 -32.61 1.09 14.33
CA LYS A 322 -32.77 0.52 12.97
C LYS A 322 -31.74 -0.58 12.71
N LEU A 323 -30.49 -0.33 13.10
CA LEU A 323 -29.40 -1.28 12.97
C LEU A 323 -29.66 -2.57 13.76
N GLN A 324 -30.08 -2.47 15.03
CA GLN A 324 -30.42 -3.64 15.84
C GLN A 324 -31.55 -4.47 15.22
N VAL A 325 -32.61 -3.82 14.72
CA VAL A 325 -33.70 -4.49 14.00
C VAL A 325 -33.16 -5.24 12.79
N ARG A 326 -32.31 -4.59 11.99
CA ARG A 326 -31.77 -5.18 10.78
C ARG A 326 -30.77 -6.31 11.05
N MET A 327 -29.93 -6.17 12.08
CA MET A 327 -29.00 -7.20 12.55
C MET A 327 -29.75 -8.44 13.05
N ALA A 328 -30.90 -8.28 13.70
CA ALA A 328 -31.72 -9.41 14.17
C ALA A 328 -32.31 -10.24 13.02
N ALA A 329 -32.39 -9.69 11.81
CA ALA A 329 -32.84 -10.40 10.61
C ALA A 329 -31.71 -11.19 9.91
N LEU A 330 -30.45 -11.05 10.32
CA LEU A 330 -29.32 -11.78 9.72
C LEU A 330 -29.36 -13.26 10.09
N ARG A 331 -29.28 -14.13 9.09
CA ARG A 331 -29.25 -15.59 9.29
C ARG A 331 -27.83 -16.09 9.44
N VAL A 332 -27.54 -16.62 10.63
CA VAL A 332 -26.29 -17.34 10.93
C VAL A 332 -26.51 -18.82 10.66
N GLY A 333 -25.69 -19.44 9.81
CA GLY A 333 -25.99 -20.81 9.38
C GLY A 333 -24.99 -21.44 8.44
N ALA A 334 -25.39 -22.59 7.90
CA ALA A 334 -24.56 -23.35 6.96
C ALA A 334 -24.19 -22.48 5.75
N PRO A 335 -22.90 -22.34 5.40
CA PRO A 335 -22.47 -21.43 4.33
C PRO A 335 -22.99 -21.78 2.94
N LEU A 336 -23.27 -23.06 2.67
CA LEU A 336 -23.85 -23.52 1.40
C LEU A 336 -25.36 -23.26 1.28
N ASP A 337 -26.04 -22.88 2.36
CA ASP A 337 -27.40 -22.39 2.27
C ASP A 337 -27.38 -20.98 1.66
N LYS A 338 -28.07 -20.81 0.52
CA LYS A 338 -28.13 -19.54 -0.23
C LYS A 338 -28.78 -18.41 0.56
N THR A 339 -29.50 -18.79 1.61
CA THR A 339 -30.19 -17.88 2.50
C THR A 339 -29.33 -17.41 3.67
N THR A 340 -28.22 -18.08 3.98
CA THR A 340 -27.28 -17.67 5.03
C THR A 340 -26.67 -16.30 4.70
N ASP A 341 -26.60 -15.44 5.71
CA ASP A 341 -25.96 -14.12 5.65
C ASP A 341 -24.61 -14.14 6.39
N ILE A 342 -24.50 -14.93 7.46
CA ILE A 342 -23.32 -15.05 8.31
C ILE A 342 -22.87 -16.51 8.32
N GLY A 343 -21.77 -16.77 7.62
CA GLY A 343 -21.09 -18.07 7.60
C GLY A 343 -20.21 -18.34 8.82
N ALA A 344 -19.24 -19.24 8.66
CA ALA A 344 -18.33 -19.64 9.72
C ALA A 344 -17.04 -18.80 9.70
N ILE A 345 -16.52 -18.48 10.89
CA ILE A 345 -15.19 -17.90 11.08
C ILE A 345 -14.15 -18.93 10.61
N VAL A 346 -13.23 -18.49 9.75
CA VAL A 346 -12.27 -19.35 9.03
C VAL A 346 -11.48 -20.34 9.91
N ALA A 347 -11.17 -19.98 11.16
CA ALA A 347 -10.28 -20.76 12.02
C ALA A 347 -10.51 -20.48 13.51
N ARG A 348 -10.23 -21.48 14.36
CA ARG A 348 -10.41 -21.40 15.82
C ARG A 348 -9.62 -20.24 16.43
N VAL A 349 -8.36 -20.06 16.02
CA VAL A 349 -7.50 -18.96 16.48
C VAL A 349 -8.10 -17.58 16.17
N GLN A 350 -8.84 -17.46 15.06
CA GLN A 350 -9.50 -16.21 14.70
C GLN A 350 -10.75 -15.99 15.55
N LEU A 351 -11.54 -17.03 15.81
CA LEU A 351 -12.70 -16.96 16.70
C LEU A 351 -12.29 -16.55 18.13
N GLU A 352 -11.25 -17.17 18.69
CA GLU A 352 -10.70 -16.84 20.01
C GLU A 352 -10.18 -15.39 20.07
N ARG A 353 -9.55 -14.91 18.99
CA ARG A 353 -9.12 -13.50 18.88
C ARG A 353 -10.31 -12.55 18.93
N ILE A 354 -11.38 -12.84 18.19
CA ILE A 354 -12.60 -12.01 18.17
C ILE A 354 -13.23 -11.96 19.57
N GLU A 355 -13.40 -13.13 20.21
CA GLU A 355 -13.93 -13.25 21.56
C GLU A 355 -13.11 -12.44 22.58
N GLY A 356 -11.79 -12.56 22.53
CA GLY A 356 -10.88 -11.84 23.44
C GLY A 356 -10.97 -10.32 23.29
N LEU A 357 -11.00 -9.81 22.05
CA LEU A 357 -11.09 -8.35 21.80
C LEU A 357 -12.46 -7.79 22.20
N VAL A 358 -13.55 -8.54 21.98
CA VAL A 358 -14.90 -8.14 22.42
C VAL A 358 -14.97 -8.10 23.94
N ALA A 359 -14.46 -9.14 24.62
CA ALA A 359 -14.42 -9.17 26.08
C ALA A 359 -13.61 -8.01 26.66
N GLN A 360 -12.46 -7.68 26.06
CA GLN A 360 -11.66 -6.53 26.47
C GLN A 360 -12.40 -5.21 26.25
N GLY A 361 -13.05 -5.02 25.09
CA GLY A 361 -13.84 -3.81 24.82
C GLY A 361 -14.98 -3.60 25.83
N VAL A 362 -15.66 -4.68 26.24
CA VAL A 362 -16.69 -4.62 27.30
C VAL A 362 -16.08 -4.25 28.65
N ALA A 363 -14.93 -4.83 29.00
CA ALA A 363 -14.22 -4.47 30.23
C ALA A 363 -13.76 -3.00 30.26
N GLU A 364 -13.50 -2.41 29.09
CA GLU A 364 -13.17 -0.98 28.91
C GLU A 364 -14.40 -0.05 28.87
N GLY A 365 -15.62 -0.60 29.04
CA GLY A 365 -16.86 0.18 29.17
C GLY A 365 -17.80 0.13 27.96
N ALA A 366 -17.45 -0.60 26.90
CA ALA A 366 -18.35 -0.76 25.76
C ALA A 366 -19.58 -1.62 26.14
N SER A 367 -20.76 -1.24 25.62
CA SER A 367 -21.99 -2.00 25.78
C SER A 367 -22.17 -2.96 24.60
N CYS A 368 -22.14 -4.26 24.88
CA CYS A 368 -22.27 -5.31 23.85
C CYS A 368 -23.73 -5.69 23.64
N TRP A 369 -24.18 -5.58 22.39
CA TRP A 369 -25.46 -6.09 21.93
C TRP A 369 -25.24 -7.14 20.83
N GLN A 370 -25.93 -8.27 20.96
CA GLN A 370 -25.99 -9.34 19.97
C GLN A 370 -27.45 -9.74 19.79
N PRO A 371 -27.88 -10.09 18.56
CA PRO A 371 -29.23 -10.58 18.36
C PRO A 371 -29.39 -11.98 18.97
N ASP A 372 -30.60 -12.28 19.46
CA ASP A 372 -30.95 -13.62 19.94
C ASP A 372 -31.23 -14.55 18.76
N VAL A 373 -30.15 -14.98 18.10
CA VAL A 373 -30.17 -15.93 16.99
C VAL A 373 -29.54 -17.25 17.41
N PRO A 374 -30.13 -18.39 17.01
CA PRO A 374 -29.53 -19.70 17.24
C PRO A 374 -28.24 -19.81 16.44
N LEU A 375 -27.18 -20.28 17.10
CA LEU A 375 -25.94 -20.66 16.43
C LEU A 375 -25.99 -22.16 16.09
N PRO A 376 -25.45 -22.58 14.94
CA PRO A 376 -25.27 -24.00 14.65
C PRO A 376 -24.47 -24.71 15.77
N ALA A 377 -24.87 -25.94 16.10
CA ALA A 377 -24.28 -26.71 17.20
C ALA A 377 -22.83 -27.19 16.93
N ARG A 378 -22.39 -27.13 15.67
CA ARG A 378 -21.05 -27.49 15.21
C ARG A 378 -20.50 -26.37 14.34
N GLY A 379 -19.19 -26.35 14.16
CA GLY A 379 -18.49 -25.32 13.38
C GLY A 379 -18.07 -24.12 14.21
N LEU A 380 -17.50 -23.14 13.52
CA LEU A 380 -16.92 -21.93 14.10
C LEU A 380 -17.83 -20.73 13.81
N PHE A 381 -18.88 -20.52 14.60
CA PHE A 381 -19.83 -19.44 14.38
C PHE A 381 -19.71 -18.36 15.46
N TYR A 382 -19.88 -17.10 15.06
CA TYR A 382 -19.92 -15.96 15.97
C TYR A 382 -21.11 -15.05 15.64
N ARG A 383 -21.76 -14.51 16.66
CA ARG A 383 -22.95 -13.64 16.47
C ARG A 383 -22.54 -12.28 15.88
N PRO A 384 -23.36 -11.70 14.98
CA PRO A 384 -23.30 -10.28 14.68
C PRO A 384 -23.27 -9.47 15.99
N THR A 385 -22.26 -8.63 16.16
CA THR A 385 -22.02 -7.93 17.43
C THR A 385 -21.94 -6.44 17.20
N LEU A 386 -22.69 -5.68 18.00
CA LEU A 386 -22.65 -4.23 18.05
C LEU A 386 -22.12 -3.80 19.42
N LEU A 387 -21.01 -3.09 19.44
CA LEU A 387 -20.45 -2.44 20.62
C LEU A 387 -20.80 -0.96 20.57
N THR A 388 -21.62 -0.48 21.50
CA THR A 388 -21.94 0.94 21.68
C THR A 388 -21.20 1.52 22.89
N ASN A 389 -21.27 2.83 23.11
CA ASN A 389 -20.55 3.52 24.18
C ASN A 389 -19.02 3.29 24.13
N VAL A 390 -18.48 3.12 22.92
CA VAL A 390 -17.05 2.89 22.72
C VAL A 390 -16.31 4.22 22.87
N HIS A 391 -15.36 4.29 23.80
CA HIS A 391 -14.48 5.44 23.93
C HIS A 391 -13.42 5.45 22.80
N PRO A 392 -13.02 6.60 22.24
CA PRO A 392 -12.01 6.67 21.17
C PRO A 392 -10.68 5.96 21.46
N THR A 393 -10.31 5.84 22.74
CA THR A 393 -9.05 5.17 23.16
C THR A 393 -9.20 3.67 23.39
N SER A 394 -10.40 3.11 23.32
CA SER A 394 -10.67 1.69 23.55
C SER A 394 -9.98 0.80 22.50
N VAL A 395 -9.60 -0.40 22.89
CA VAL A 395 -8.98 -1.40 22.00
C VAL A 395 -9.86 -1.68 20.78
N VAL A 396 -11.19 -1.74 20.93
CA VAL A 396 -12.11 -2.04 19.81
C VAL A 396 -12.28 -0.86 18.85
N ALA A 397 -11.90 0.35 19.25
CA ALA A 397 -11.83 1.52 18.38
C ALA A 397 -10.51 1.60 17.60
N ARG A 398 -9.40 1.09 18.17
CA ARG A 398 -8.03 1.27 17.65
C ARG A 398 -7.48 0.05 16.92
N THR A 399 -7.85 -1.14 17.35
CA THR A 399 -7.27 -2.41 16.88
C THR A 399 -8.24 -3.13 15.94
N GLU A 400 -7.69 -3.69 14.87
CA GLU A 400 -8.44 -4.52 13.93
C GLU A 400 -8.93 -5.82 14.60
N ILE A 401 -10.25 -6.01 14.63
CA ILE A 401 -10.92 -7.19 15.20
C ILE A 401 -10.97 -8.32 14.17
N PHE A 402 -11.32 -7.97 12.92
CA PHE A 402 -11.42 -8.89 11.78
C PHE A 402 -12.44 -10.03 12.02
N GLY A 403 -13.66 -9.63 12.37
CA GLY A 403 -14.80 -10.49 12.67
C GLY A 403 -16.08 -9.67 12.63
N PRO A 404 -17.26 -10.27 12.88
CA PRO A 404 -18.56 -9.63 12.61
C PRO A 404 -18.96 -8.65 13.74
N VAL A 405 -18.05 -7.74 14.09
CA VAL A 405 -18.10 -6.85 15.24
C VAL A 405 -17.98 -5.40 14.79
N LEU A 406 -18.99 -4.60 15.14
CA LEU A 406 -19.03 -3.17 14.89
C LEU A 406 -18.77 -2.39 16.18
N ALA A 407 -17.83 -1.46 16.16
CA ALA A 407 -17.61 -0.50 17.26
C ALA A 407 -18.23 0.85 16.89
N ALA A 408 -19.18 1.32 17.68
CA ALA A 408 -19.96 2.52 17.41
C ALA A 408 -19.62 3.66 18.39
N MET A 409 -19.38 4.83 17.81
CA MET A 409 -19.04 6.07 18.48
C MET A 409 -19.89 7.21 17.90
N THR A 410 -19.91 8.35 18.59
CA THR A 410 -20.63 9.55 18.16
C THR A 410 -19.69 10.72 17.88
N PHE A 411 -20.19 11.71 17.14
CA PHE A 411 -19.55 13.01 16.91
C PHE A 411 -20.61 14.11 16.81
N ARG A 412 -20.21 15.37 17.00
CA ARG A 412 -21.08 16.55 16.96
C ARG A 412 -20.96 17.34 15.67
N THR A 413 -19.74 17.42 15.12
CA THR A 413 -19.44 18.27 13.97
C THR A 413 -18.71 17.49 12.87
N PRO A 414 -18.79 17.92 11.59
CA PRO A 414 -17.99 17.32 10.51
C PRO A 414 -16.48 17.33 10.77
N ALA A 415 -15.97 18.38 11.44
CA ALA A 415 -14.56 18.46 11.81
C ALA A 415 -14.16 17.37 12.83
N GLU A 416 -15.00 17.16 13.85
CA GLU A 416 -14.80 16.09 14.83
C GLU A 416 -14.93 14.70 14.18
N ALA A 417 -15.84 14.52 13.22
CA ALA A 417 -15.95 13.28 12.46
C ALA A 417 -14.64 12.95 11.72
N VAL A 418 -14.03 13.95 11.07
CA VAL A 418 -12.73 13.81 10.39
C VAL A 418 -11.61 13.52 11.39
N GLU A 419 -11.58 14.19 12.53
CA GLU A 419 -10.59 13.96 13.59
C GLU A 419 -10.66 12.51 14.09
N LEU A 420 -11.86 12.06 14.47
CA LEU A 420 -12.09 10.68 14.92
C LEU A 420 -11.77 9.67 13.82
N ALA A 421 -12.22 9.90 12.58
CA ALA A 421 -11.92 9.05 11.43
C ALA A 421 -10.40 8.90 11.20
N ASN A 422 -9.63 9.97 11.38
CA ASN A 422 -8.19 9.97 11.19
C ASN A 422 -7.38 9.56 12.44
N ASN A 423 -8.00 9.43 13.61
CA ASN A 423 -7.38 9.00 14.86
C ASN A 423 -7.14 7.48 14.88
N THR A 424 -6.23 7.03 14.01
CA THR A 424 -5.83 5.63 13.86
C THR A 424 -4.47 5.56 13.17
N ALA A 425 -3.70 4.50 13.44
CA ALA A 425 -2.45 4.22 12.73
C ALA A 425 -2.69 3.78 11.27
N TYR A 426 -3.91 3.35 10.95
CA TYR A 426 -4.31 2.85 9.64
C TYR A 426 -4.78 3.96 8.69
N GLY A 427 -5.03 3.59 7.43
CA GLY A 427 -5.62 4.46 6.41
C GLY A 427 -5.94 3.70 5.12
N LEU A 428 -6.75 2.65 5.21
CA LEU A 428 -7.07 1.79 4.06
C LEU A 428 -8.29 2.29 3.27
N ALA A 429 -9.47 2.21 3.88
CA ALA A 429 -10.72 2.64 3.28
C ALA A 429 -11.56 3.46 4.27
N ALA A 430 -12.60 4.12 3.77
CA ALA A 430 -13.62 4.81 4.55
C ALA A 430 -14.95 4.88 3.79
N SER A 431 -16.04 5.08 4.51
CA SER A 431 -17.36 5.33 3.93
C SER A 431 -17.97 6.57 4.58
N VAL A 432 -18.62 7.42 3.78
CA VAL A 432 -19.22 8.70 4.20
C VAL A 432 -20.66 8.75 3.69
N TRP A 433 -21.61 8.95 4.61
CA TRP A 433 -23.05 8.97 4.33
C TRP A 433 -23.64 10.33 4.68
N SER A 434 -24.17 11.02 3.67
CA SER A 434 -24.73 12.37 3.74
C SER A 434 -25.48 12.64 2.43
N GLU A 435 -26.67 13.21 2.48
CA GLU A 435 -27.39 13.65 1.27
C GLU A 435 -26.88 15.01 0.76
N SER A 436 -26.18 15.77 1.61
CA SER A 436 -25.44 16.97 1.19
C SER A 436 -24.19 16.63 0.39
N VAL A 437 -24.19 17.01 -0.90
CA VAL A 437 -23.01 16.93 -1.79
C VAL A 437 -21.78 17.64 -1.21
N ASN A 438 -22.00 18.77 -0.51
CA ASN A 438 -20.91 19.56 0.06
C ASN A 438 -20.25 18.82 1.22
N VAL A 439 -21.04 18.33 2.17
CA VAL A 439 -20.52 17.61 3.35
C VAL A 439 -19.84 16.33 2.93
N ALA A 440 -20.49 15.52 2.08
CA ALA A 440 -19.97 14.25 1.63
C ALA A 440 -18.59 14.39 0.96
N LEU A 441 -18.46 15.28 -0.04
CA LEU A 441 -17.21 15.46 -0.78
C LEU A 441 -16.12 16.13 0.08
N GLN A 442 -16.49 17.11 0.90
CA GLN A 442 -15.55 17.81 1.78
C GLN A 442 -14.95 16.86 2.84
N VAL A 443 -15.77 15.98 3.43
CA VAL A 443 -15.31 15.00 4.42
C VAL A 443 -14.50 13.90 3.75
N ALA A 444 -14.94 13.40 2.59
CA ALA A 444 -14.21 12.38 1.84
C ALA A 444 -12.78 12.81 1.45
N ALA A 445 -12.61 14.07 1.07
CA ALA A 445 -11.29 14.63 0.78
C ALA A 445 -10.37 14.70 2.02
N GLN A 446 -10.93 14.91 3.22
CA GLN A 446 -10.15 15.10 4.44
C GLN A 446 -9.76 13.80 5.15
N ILE A 447 -10.55 12.73 5.00
CA ILE A 447 -10.22 11.42 5.58
C ILE A 447 -8.95 10.84 4.93
N LYS A 448 -8.01 10.37 5.73
CA LYS A 448 -6.74 9.77 5.29
C LYS A 448 -6.92 8.28 5.07
N ALA A 449 -7.46 7.95 3.90
CA ALA A 449 -7.64 6.61 3.39
C ALA A 449 -7.32 6.55 1.89
N GLY A 450 -6.94 5.38 1.38
CA GLY A 450 -6.71 5.19 -0.05
C GLY A 450 -7.97 4.96 -0.87
N VAL A 451 -9.07 4.57 -0.23
CA VAL A 451 -10.39 4.51 -0.85
C VAL A 451 -11.42 5.19 0.06
N VAL A 452 -12.29 6.01 -0.52
CA VAL A 452 -13.45 6.58 0.19
C VAL A 452 -14.69 6.37 -0.66
N TRP A 453 -15.73 5.81 -0.06
CA TRP A 453 -17.02 5.62 -0.70
C TRP A 453 -18.04 6.63 -0.17
N VAL A 454 -18.68 7.40 -1.06
CA VAL A 454 -19.78 8.31 -0.72
C VAL A 454 -21.10 7.57 -0.94
N ASN A 455 -21.96 7.55 0.09
CA ASN A 455 -23.28 6.89 0.12
C ASN A 455 -23.24 5.44 -0.40
N SER A 456 -22.13 4.75 -0.11
CA SER A 456 -21.83 3.39 -0.56
C SER A 456 -20.68 2.83 0.27
N THR A 457 -20.40 1.53 0.16
CA THR A 457 -19.22 0.89 0.77
C THR A 457 -18.84 -0.36 -0.01
N ASN A 458 -17.62 -0.86 0.18
CA ASN A 458 -17.14 -2.13 -0.38
C ASN A 458 -17.34 -2.24 -1.91
N MET A 459 -17.26 -1.12 -2.63
CA MET A 459 -17.26 -1.12 -4.10
C MET A 459 -15.85 -1.40 -4.62
N PHE A 460 -15.74 -2.41 -5.48
CA PHE A 460 -14.49 -2.82 -6.09
C PHE A 460 -14.66 -2.96 -7.60
N ASP A 461 -13.69 -2.46 -8.37
CA ASP A 461 -13.54 -2.78 -9.78
C ASP A 461 -12.06 -2.89 -10.13
N ALA A 462 -11.74 -3.74 -11.09
CA ALA A 462 -10.37 -3.93 -11.54
C ALA A 462 -9.71 -2.65 -12.09
N ALA A 463 -10.51 -1.67 -12.53
CA ALA A 463 -10.02 -0.38 -13.03
C ALA A 463 -9.72 0.66 -11.94
N CYS A 464 -10.18 0.45 -10.71
CA CYS A 464 -10.05 1.43 -9.63
C CYS A 464 -8.97 0.95 -8.65
N GLY A 465 -7.89 1.74 -8.50
CA GLY A 465 -6.80 1.38 -7.61
C GLY A 465 -7.23 1.28 -6.13
N PHE A 466 -6.85 0.20 -5.47
CA PHE A 466 -7.05 -0.01 -4.02
C PHE A 466 -5.69 -0.05 -3.33
N GLY A 467 -5.56 0.62 -2.17
CA GLY A 467 -4.45 0.34 -1.27
C GLY A 467 -4.26 1.33 -0.13
N GLY A 468 -3.36 1.01 0.80
CA GLY A 468 -3.23 1.70 2.09
C GLY A 468 -2.49 3.04 2.10
N TYR A 469 -2.75 3.79 3.18
CA TYR A 469 -1.95 4.89 3.73
C TYR A 469 -1.37 4.43 5.08
N ARG A 470 -0.33 5.12 5.58
CA ARG A 470 0.24 4.89 6.92
C ARG A 470 0.57 3.41 7.14
N GLU A 471 0.12 2.82 8.26
CA GLU A 471 0.40 1.42 8.61
C GLU A 471 -0.53 0.41 7.92
N SER A 472 -1.47 0.88 7.09
CA SER A 472 -2.19 0.02 6.13
C SER A 472 -1.33 -0.33 4.91
N GLY A 473 -0.08 0.18 4.85
CA GLY A 473 0.91 -0.20 3.86
C GLY A 473 1.02 0.78 2.70
N PHE A 474 1.55 0.30 1.57
CA PHE A 474 1.89 1.11 0.40
C PHE A 474 1.95 0.27 -0.88
N GLY A 475 1.71 0.92 -2.01
CA GLY A 475 1.40 0.29 -3.29
C GLY A 475 -0.08 0.46 -3.62
N ARG A 476 -0.46 0.10 -4.84
CA ARG A 476 -1.87 0.04 -5.27
C ARG A 476 -2.09 -1.24 -6.05
N GLU A 477 -3.29 -1.80 -5.95
CA GLU A 477 -3.75 -2.95 -6.72
C GLU A 477 -4.96 -2.55 -7.56
N GLY A 478 -5.00 -2.98 -8.82
CA GLY A 478 -5.99 -2.50 -9.80
C GLY A 478 -5.62 -1.17 -10.46
N GLY A 479 -6.33 -0.86 -11.53
CA GLY A 479 -6.14 0.35 -12.34
C GLY A 479 -4.78 0.42 -13.06
N ARG A 480 -4.48 1.61 -13.56
CA ARG A 480 -3.17 1.91 -14.18
C ARG A 480 -2.07 2.01 -13.12
N GLU A 481 -2.46 2.43 -11.92
CA GLU A 481 -1.65 2.61 -10.73
C GLU A 481 -1.05 1.26 -10.32
N GLY A 482 -1.90 0.22 -10.22
CA GLY A 482 -1.45 -1.13 -9.90
C GLY A 482 -0.57 -1.76 -10.99
N MET A 483 -0.76 -1.42 -12.27
CA MET A 483 0.16 -1.87 -13.32
C MET A 483 1.59 -1.36 -13.12
N ARG A 484 1.78 -0.11 -12.66
CA ARG A 484 3.11 0.46 -12.40
C ARG A 484 3.89 -0.29 -11.31
N GLU A 485 3.19 -0.86 -10.34
CA GLU A 485 3.80 -1.62 -9.25
C GLU A 485 4.55 -2.88 -9.73
N TYR A 486 4.23 -3.35 -10.94
CA TYR A 486 4.83 -4.51 -11.60
C TYR A 486 5.80 -4.16 -12.74
N LEU A 487 6.12 -2.87 -12.88
CA LEU A 487 6.97 -2.32 -13.93
C LEU A 487 8.11 -1.49 -13.34
N GLU A 488 9.17 -1.29 -14.12
CA GLU A 488 10.27 -0.38 -13.80
C GLU A 488 10.81 0.33 -15.03
N PRO A 489 11.39 1.53 -14.88
CA PRO A 489 12.02 2.21 -16.00
C PRO A 489 13.20 1.41 -16.58
N VAL A 490 13.27 1.33 -17.90
CA VAL A 490 14.33 0.59 -18.61
C VAL A 490 15.74 1.13 -18.28
N TRP A 491 15.87 2.44 -18.05
CA TRP A 491 17.16 3.07 -17.79
C TRP A 491 17.77 2.66 -16.43
N LEU A 492 16.95 2.30 -15.43
CA LEU A 492 17.42 1.98 -14.08
C LEU A 492 18.29 0.71 -14.04
N LEU A 493 18.06 -0.23 -14.95
CA LEU A 493 18.92 -1.42 -15.11
C LEU A 493 20.36 -1.08 -15.44
N LYS A 494 20.54 -0.06 -16.28
CA LYS A 494 21.84 0.32 -16.85
C LYS A 494 22.60 1.27 -15.93
N ALA A 495 21.95 1.77 -14.88
CA ALA A 495 22.57 2.64 -13.89
C ALA A 495 23.69 1.88 -13.15
N PRO A 496 24.94 2.34 -13.22
CA PRO A 496 26.07 1.65 -12.60
C PRO A 496 26.01 1.78 -11.06
N PRO A 497 26.67 0.89 -10.29
CA PRO A 497 26.71 1.02 -8.84
C PRO A 497 27.39 2.32 -8.41
N LEU A 498 26.86 2.92 -7.34
CA LEU A 498 27.45 4.06 -6.67
C LEU A 498 28.70 3.59 -5.93
N ARG A 499 29.88 4.08 -6.33
CA ARG A 499 31.13 3.73 -5.67
C ARG A 499 31.26 4.53 -4.37
N ALA A 500 31.62 3.82 -3.30
CA ALA A 500 31.98 4.47 -2.05
C ALA A 500 33.12 5.46 -2.28
N ARG A 501 32.93 6.70 -1.85
CA ARG A 501 33.95 7.73 -1.99
C ARG A 501 35.03 7.46 -0.93
N ALA A 502 36.26 7.21 -1.36
CA ALA A 502 37.37 7.03 -0.43
C ALA A 502 37.44 8.26 0.50
N ALA A 503 37.50 8.02 1.82
CA ALA A 503 37.75 9.07 2.79
C ALA A 503 39.05 9.77 2.38
N ARG A 504 38.94 10.98 1.82
CA ARG A 504 40.12 11.75 1.44
C ARG A 504 40.91 11.97 2.72
N SER A 505 42.18 11.53 2.76
CA SER A 505 43.09 11.93 3.82
C SER A 505 43.23 13.45 3.74
N ARG A 506 42.52 14.15 4.62
CA ARG A 506 42.55 15.61 4.71
C ARG A 506 43.89 15.97 5.33
N ARG A 507 44.97 16.00 4.54
CA ARG A 507 46.21 16.65 4.96
C ARG A 507 45.87 18.12 5.19
N ARG A 508 45.83 18.56 6.46
CA ARG A 508 45.67 19.97 6.83
C ARG A 508 46.81 20.75 6.19
N THR A 509 46.52 21.58 5.21
CA THR A 509 47.48 22.56 4.71
C THR A 509 47.43 23.78 5.62
N GLN A 510 48.24 23.75 6.70
CA GLN A 510 48.35 24.84 7.69
C GLN A 510 48.58 26.23 7.05
N ALA A 511 49.26 26.29 5.91
CA ALA A 511 49.62 27.55 5.26
C ALA A 511 48.44 28.33 4.63
N ALA A 512 47.32 27.67 4.28
CA ALA A 512 46.16 28.34 3.67
C ALA A 512 45.08 28.75 4.69
N ASP A 513 45.06 28.09 5.85
CA ASP A 513 44.06 28.32 6.91
C ASP A 513 44.43 29.53 7.79
N ALA A 514 45.70 29.96 7.83
CA ALA A 514 46.21 31.02 8.70
C ALA A 514 45.83 32.47 8.28
N ALA A 515 45.19 32.68 7.13
CA ALA A 515 44.99 34.00 6.54
C ALA A 515 43.56 34.58 6.67
N ARG A 516 42.66 33.98 7.47
CA ARG A 516 41.24 34.37 7.48
C ARG A 516 40.75 34.77 8.87
N VAL A 517 40.31 36.03 8.99
CA VAL A 517 39.90 36.70 10.24
C VAL A 517 38.38 36.64 10.49
N ILE A 518 37.57 36.33 9.47
CA ILE A 518 36.09 36.44 9.52
C ILE A 518 35.43 35.05 9.48
N ASP A 519 34.42 34.85 10.34
CA ASP A 519 33.56 33.67 10.41
C ASP A 519 32.74 33.47 9.12
N ARG A 520 32.80 32.25 8.56
CA ARG A 520 32.07 31.82 7.35
C ARG A 520 31.21 30.58 7.61
N THR A 521 30.77 30.41 8.86
CA THR A 521 29.93 29.30 9.28
C THR A 521 28.50 29.52 8.83
N VAL A 522 28.01 28.67 7.92
CA VAL A 522 26.59 28.67 7.58
C VAL A 522 25.77 28.10 8.75
N LYS A 523 24.46 28.31 8.73
CA LYS A 523 23.52 27.78 9.74
C LYS A 523 22.74 26.61 9.17
N LEU A 524 21.78 26.08 9.92
CA LEU A 524 20.72 25.21 9.40
C LEU A 524 19.58 26.09 8.88
N TYR A 525 18.62 25.53 8.14
CA TYR A 525 17.41 26.24 7.74
C TYR A 525 16.17 25.46 8.14
N ILE A 526 15.46 25.94 9.15
CA ILE A 526 14.34 25.23 9.75
C ILE A 526 13.21 26.22 9.98
N GLY A 527 12.02 25.91 9.44
CA GLY A 527 10.84 26.75 9.63
C GLY A 527 10.97 28.14 9.00
N GLY A 528 11.62 28.25 7.84
CA GLY A 528 11.75 29.52 7.11
C GLY A 528 12.79 30.48 7.67
N LYS A 529 13.73 30.00 8.50
CA LYS A 529 14.79 30.85 9.08
C LYS A 529 16.07 30.07 9.30
N GLN A 530 17.16 30.82 9.38
CA GLN A 530 18.46 30.27 9.76
C GLN A 530 18.51 29.98 11.26
N VAL A 531 18.96 28.77 11.64
CA VAL A 531 19.08 28.36 13.06
C VAL A 531 20.43 27.72 13.34
N ARG A 532 20.96 27.92 14.55
CA ARG A 532 22.19 27.27 15.00
C ARG A 532 21.91 25.76 15.19
N PRO A 533 22.90 24.87 14.98
CA PRO A 533 22.74 23.48 15.38
C PRO A 533 22.56 23.40 16.90
N ASP A 534 21.65 22.53 17.34
CA ASP A 534 21.48 22.22 18.75
C ASP A 534 22.78 21.68 19.38
N SER A 535 23.58 20.93 18.61
CA SER A 535 24.87 20.39 19.06
C SER A 535 25.94 21.45 19.36
N GLY A 536 25.81 22.65 18.78
CA GLY A 536 26.83 23.69 18.81
C GLY A 536 28.08 23.41 17.95
N TYR A 537 28.19 22.24 17.32
CA TYR A 537 29.36 21.85 16.52
C TYR A 537 29.20 22.19 15.03
N SER A 538 30.35 22.40 14.37
CA SER A 538 30.46 22.58 12.92
C SER A 538 31.40 21.55 12.30
N LEU A 539 31.26 21.35 10.98
CA LEU A 539 32.08 20.52 10.11
C LEU A 539 32.78 21.42 9.09
N GLU A 540 34.10 21.26 8.98
CA GLU A 540 34.90 21.91 7.94
C GLU A 540 34.51 21.41 6.54
N CYS A 541 34.22 22.36 5.66
CA CYS A 541 34.02 22.15 4.23
C CYS A 541 35.27 22.57 3.48
N ARG A 542 35.86 21.63 2.73
CA ARG A 542 37.12 21.85 2.02
C ARG A 542 36.96 21.66 0.51
N SER A 543 37.74 22.39 -0.27
CA SER A 543 37.78 22.33 -1.72
C SER A 543 38.30 20.99 -2.22
N SER A 544 38.22 20.79 -3.54
CA SER A 544 38.82 19.63 -4.18
C SER A 544 40.34 19.51 -3.96
N THR A 545 41.01 20.64 -3.71
CA THR A 545 42.45 20.79 -3.42
C THR A 545 42.80 20.81 -1.93
N GLY A 546 41.81 20.72 -1.03
CA GLY A 546 41.99 20.69 0.43
C GLY A 546 41.92 22.05 1.15
N ALA A 547 41.73 23.15 0.42
CA ALA A 547 41.58 24.48 1.00
C ALA A 547 40.26 24.61 1.77
N LEU A 548 40.27 25.23 2.96
CA LEU A 548 39.05 25.50 3.72
C LEU A 548 38.16 26.49 2.94
N LEU A 549 36.89 26.11 2.72
CA LEU A 549 35.88 26.95 2.07
C LEU A 549 35.01 27.67 3.09
N GLY A 550 34.69 26.99 4.19
CA GLY A 550 33.86 27.46 5.29
C GLY A 550 33.48 26.30 6.20
N GLU A 551 32.53 26.53 7.10
CA GLU A 551 32.04 25.51 8.02
C GLU A 551 30.52 25.36 7.91
N THR A 552 30.03 24.15 8.15
CA THR A 552 28.60 23.82 8.14
C THR A 552 28.20 23.20 9.47
N PRO A 553 26.97 23.40 9.95
CA PRO A 553 26.54 22.79 11.20
C PRO A 553 26.59 21.25 11.18
N LEU A 554 26.98 20.65 12.30
CA LEU A 554 26.78 19.22 12.56
C LEU A 554 25.41 19.03 13.21
N GLY A 555 24.38 18.88 12.38
CA GLY A 555 23.01 18.64 12.83
C GLY A 555 22.89 17.34 13.62
N ASN A 556 21.96 17.31 14.56
CA ASN A 556 21.71 16.15 15.42
C ASN A 556 20.22 15.74 15.42
N ARG A 557 19.86 14.83 16.34
CA ARG A 557 18.47 14.37 16.51
C ARG A 557 17.48 15.49 16.87
N LYS A 558 17.88 16.47 17.68
CA LYS A 558 17.02 17.60 18.06
C LYS A 558 16.78 18.53 16.88
N ASP A 559 17.78 18.74 16.02
CA ASP A 559 17.61 19.52 14.78
C ASP A 559 16.61 18.85 13.83
N ILE A 560 16.71 17.53 13.63
CA ILE A 560 15.73 16.77 12.84
C ILE A 560 14.33 16.88 13.45
N ARG A 561 14.19 16.72 14.77
CA ARG A 561 12.90 16.90 15.46
C ARG A 561 12.32 18.29 15.19
N ASN A 562 13.12 19.35 15.36
CA ASN A 562 12.68 20.72 15.12
C ASN A 562 12.27 20.93 13.65
N ALA A 563 12.97 20.31 12.71
CA ALA A 563 12.64 20.33 11.29
C ALA A 563 11.34 19.59 10.96
N VAL A 564 11.11 18.42 11.56
CA VAL A 564 9.84 17.68 11.43
C VAL A 564 8.69 18.46 12.05
N GLU A 565 8.86 19.06 13.23
CA GLU A 565 7.85 19.94 13.83
C GLU A 565 7.51 21.13 12.92
N ALA A 566 8.52 21.74 12.29
CA ALA A 566 8.32 22.82 11.33
C ALA A 566 7.57 22.33 10.07
N ALA A 567 7.93 21.17 9.54
CA ALA A 567 7.24 20.54 8.41
C ALA A 567 5.78 20.21 8.73
N ARG A 568 5.49 19.70 9.93
CA ARG A 568 4.12 19.43 10.38
C ARG A 568 3.29 20.72 10.50
N ARG A 569 3.87 21.80 11.04
CA ARG A 569 3.21 23.12 11.06
C ARG A 569 2.95 23.70 9.67
N ALA A 570 3.75 23.31 8.67
CA ALA A 570 3.63 23.77 7.28
C ALA A 570 2.72 22.89 6.40
N GLN A 571 2.04 21.86 6.95
CA GLN A 571 1.24 20.91 6.15
C GLN A 571 0.10 21.54 5.36
N GLN A 572 -0.33 22.77 5.70
CA GLN A 572 -1.27 23.54 4.88
C GLN A 572 -0.74 23.78 3.46
N TRP A 573 0.56 23.62 3.20
CA TRP A 573 1.14 23.59 1.86
C TRP A 573 0.50 22.53 0.94
N GLY A 574 0.13 21.37 1.49
CA GLY A 574 -0.58 20.34 0.75
C GLY A 574 -2.00 20.76 0.33
N SER A 575 -2.59 21.71 1.06
CA SER A 575 -3.90 22.31 0.78
C SER A 575 -3.82 23.61 -0.03
N ALA A 576 -2.63 24.17 -0.23
CA ALA A 576 -2.43 25.30 -1.13
C ALA A 576 -2.88 24.93 -2.55
N THR A 577 -3.31 25.92 -3.33
CA THR A 577 -3.69 25.64 -4.72
C THR A 577 -2.45 25.20 -5.51
N THR A 578 -2.65 24.29 -6.46
CA THR A 578 -1.59 23.85 -7.38
C THR A 578 -0.92 25.02 -8.09
N HIS A 579 -1.72 26.04 -8.46
CA HIS A 579 -1.23 27.29 -9.04
C HIS A 579 -0.33 28.09 -8.09
N GLN A 580 -0.71 28.24 -6.81
CA GLN A 580 0.13 28.91 -5.82
C GLN A 580 1.48 28.19 -5.66
N ARG A 581 1.47 26.85 -5.64
CA ARG A 581 2.71 26.06 -5.60
C ARG A 581 3.56 26.30 -6.84
N ALA A 582 2.95 26.40 -8.02
CA ALA A 582 3.65 26.73 -9.26
C ALA A 582 4.34 28.10 -9.18
N GLN A 583 3.64 29.14 -8.70
CA GLN A 583 4.18 30.50 -8.57
C GLN A 583 5.44 30.55 -7.69
N VAL A 584 5.40 29.94 -6.51
CA VAL A 584 6.55 29.87 -5.60
C VAL A 584 7.76 29.20 -6.27
N LEU A 585 7.53 28.14 -7.05
CA LEU A 585 8.60 27.46 -7.78
C LEU A 585 9.14 28.28 -8.96
N TYR A 586 8.28 29.06 -9.64
CA TYR A 586 8.73 30.02 -10.66
C TYR A 586 9.58 31.14 -10.05
N TYR A 587 9.20 31.70 -8.91
CA TYR A 587 10.04 32.70 -8.20
C TYR A 587 11.39 32.12 -7.81
N ALA A 588 11.44 30.87 -7.36
CA ALA A 588 12.70 30.17 -7.13
C ALA A 588 13.53 30.01 -8.41
N ALA A 589 12.92 29.73 -9.56
CA ALA A 589 13.64 29.67 -10.84
C ALA A 589 14.25 31.04 -11.22
N GLU A 590 13.49 32.13 -11.06
CA GLU A 590 13.92 33.50 -11.32
C GLU A 590 15.08 33.90 -10.40
N ASN A 591 14.94 33.65 -9.10
CA ASN A 591 15.94 34.00 -8.11
C ASN A 591 17.23 33.17 -8.24
N LEU A 592 17.12 31.89 -8.63
CA LEU A 592 18.31 31.08 -8.94
C LEU A 592 18.99 31.58 -10.22
N THR A 593 18.24 32.05 -11.22
CA THR A 593 18.80 32.64 -12.44
C THR A 593 19.61 33.89 -12.12
N GLN A 594 19.06 34.79 -11.31
CA GLN A 594 19.74 36.04 -10.90
C GLN A 594 21.04 35.78 -10.14
N ARG A 595 21.07 34.76 -9.28
CA ARG A 595 22.21 34.43 -8.42
C ARG A 595 23.10 33.32 -8.98
N GLY A 596 22.80 32.82 -10.18
CA GLY A 596 23.37 31.58 -10.70
C GLY A 596 24.89 31.63 -10.82
N GLN A 597 25.46 32.78 -11.20
CA GLN A 597 26.91 32.96 -11.31
C GLN A 597 27.62 32.80 -9.96
N ASP A 598 27.06 33.37 -8.90
CA ASP A 598 27.62 33.30 -7.54
C ASP A 598 27.58 31.88 -6.98
N VAL A 599 26.44 31.20 -7.17
CA VAL A 599 26.25 29.80 -6.75
C VAL A 599 27.22 28.89 -7.52
N ALA A 600 27.33 29.07 -8.84
CA ALA A 600 28.26 28.32 -9.66
C ALA A 600 29.73 28.56 -9.25
N ALA A 601 30.10 29.80 -8.93
CA ALA A 601 31.46 30.14 -8.52
C ALA A 601 31.86 29.43 -7.21
N ARG A 602 30.96 29.38 -6.22
CA ARG A 602 31.22 28.68 -4.95
C ARG A 602 31.24 27.15 -5.13
N LEU A 603 30.26 26.61 -5.86
CA LEU A 603 30.15 25.18 -6.16
C LEU A 603 31.38 24.67 -6.96
N ALA A 604 31.93 25.49 -7.86
CA ALA A 604 33.10 25.14 -8.68
C ALA A 604 34.34 24.77 -7.85
N ALA A 605 34.46 25.23 -6.61
CA ALA A 605 35.57 24.88 -5.72
C ALA A 605 35.56 23.38 -5.31
N VAL A 606 34.42 22.71 -5.42
CA VAL A 606 34.27 21.28 -5.08
C VAL A 606 34.14 20.41 -6.32
N VAL A 607 33.27 20.78 -7.25
CA VAL A 607 32.93 19.93 -8.42
C VAL A 607 33.61 20.37 -9.73
N GLY A 608 34.31 21.50 -9.72
CA GLY A 608 34.91 22.10 -10.91
C GLY A 608 33.95 22.99 -11.70
N ARG A 609 34.51 23.95 -12.44
CA ARG A 609 33.74 25.02 -13.12
C ARG A 609 32.70 24.49 -14.10
N LYS A 610 33.06 23.48 -14.90
CA LYS A 610 32.16 22.91 -15.92
C LYS A 610 30.92 22.30 -15.30
N GLN A 611 31.09 21.45 -14.28
CA GLN A 611 29.97 20.81 -13.60
C GLN A 611 29.13 21.84 -12.84
N ALA A 612 29.76 22.80 -12.15
CA ALA A 612 29.03 23.81 -11.39
C ALA A 612 28.12 24.68 -12.26
N ALA A 613 28.62 25.13 -13.43
CA ALA A 613 27.81 25.90 -14.38
C ALA A 613 26.61 25.08 -14.88
N GLU A 614 26.83 23.80 -15.17
CA GLU A 614 25.79 22.92 -15.67
C GLU A 614 24.74 22.58 -14.59
N GLU A 615 25.15 22.35 -13.35
CA GLU A 615 24.22 22.12 -12.24
C GLU A 615 23.30 23.32 -11.99
N VAL A 616 23.82 24.55 -12.09
CA VAL A 616 23.00 25.76 -11.95
C VAL A 616 22.04 25.91 -13.14
N ARG A 617 22.55 25.76 -14.37
CA ARG A 617 21.73 25.86 -15.59
C ARG A 617 20.58 24.86 -15.58
N LEU A 618 20.87 23.58 -15.35
CA LEU A 618 19.86 22.54 -15.24
C LEU A 618 19.00 22.71 -13.98
N GLY A 619 19.54 23.25 -12.89
CA GLY A 619 18.78 23.54 -11.67
C GLY A 619 17.65 24.54 -11.91
N VAL A 620 17.91 25.58 -12.71
CA VAL A 620 16.89 26.53 -13.17
C VAL A 620 15.83 25.81 -14.03
N GLU A 621 16.27 24.97 -14.97
CA GLU A 621 15.34 24.16 -15.79
C GLU A 621 14.49 23.21 -14.93
N ARG A 622 15.04 22.61 -13.87
CA ARG A 622 14.28 21.77 -12.93
C ARG A 622 13.22 22.55 -12.17
N LEU A 623 13.54 23.76 -11.72
CA LEU A 623 12.55 24.62 -11.07
C LEU A 623 11.41 24.94 -12.01
N PHE A 624 11.71 25.35 -13.26
CA PHE A 624 10.68 25.58 -14.27
C PHE A 624 9.86 24.33 -14.60
N ALA A 625 10.50 23.17 -14.75
CA ALA A 625 9.81 21.92 -15.05
C ALA A 625 8.84 21.52 -13.92
N TYR A 626 9.29 21.58 -12.67
CA TYR A 626 8.47 21.21 -11.52
C TYR A 626 7.44 22.27 -11.14
N ALA A 627 7.68 23.54 -11.46
CA ALA A 627 6.64 24.57 -11.46
C ALA A 627 5.55 24.26 -12.49
N ALA A 628 5.95 23.85 -13.70
CA ALA A 628 5.00 23.48 -14.76
C ALA A 628 4.16 22.25 -14.40
N TRP A 629 4.75 21.25 -13.72
CA TRP A 629 4.03 20.05 -13.27
C TRP A 629 3.04 20.29 -12.13
N ALA A 630 3.21 21.36 -11.33
CA ALA A 630 2.44 21.58 -10.10
C ALA A 630 0.93 21.57 -10.28
N ASP A 631 0.44 22.05 -11.43
CA ASP A 631 -0.98 22.11 -11.80
C ASP A 631 -1.33 21.26 -13.03
N LYS A 632 -0.42 20.38 -13.49
CA LYS A 632 -0.61 19.52 -14.67
C LYS A 632 -0.51 18.01 -14.37
N TYR A 633 -0.18 17.65 -13.13
CA TYR A 633 -0.18 16.26 -12.69
C TYR A 633 -1.55 15.86 -12.11
N GLU A 634 -2.53 15.74 -12.99
CA GLU A 634 -3.94 15.53 -12.63
C GLU A 634 -4.25 14.08 -12.23
N GLY A 635 -5.34 13.93 -11.47
CA GLY A 635 -5.96 12.65 -11.19
C GLY A 635 -6.65 12.05 -12.41
N VAL A 636 -7.31 10.90 -12.22
CA VAL A 636 -8.04 10.20 -13.28
C VAL A 636 -9.45 9.88 -12.81
N VAL A 637 -10.44 9.99 -13.69
CA VAL A 637 -11.79 9.49 -13.43
C VAL A 637 -11.91 8.09 -14.03
N HIS A 638 -12.23 7.11 -13.19
CA HIS A 638 -12.53 5.75 -13.61
C HIS A 638 -14.05 5.56 -13.73
N SER A 639 -14.45 4.78 -14.73
CA SER A 639 -15.85 4.41 -14.98
C SER A 639 -16.03 2.91 -14.72
N PRO A 640 -16.19 2.51 -13.45
CA PRO A 640 -16.47 1.13 -13.10
C PRO A 640 -17.90 0.75 -13.55
N PRO A 641 -18.25 -0.55 -13.64
CA PRO A 641 -19.55 -1.00 -14.14
C PRO A 641 -20.69 -0.86 -13.09
N PHE A 642 -20.74 0.29 -12.42
CA PHE A 642 -21.74 0.65 -11.42
C PHE A 642 -22.30 2.05 -11.74
N ARG A 643 -23.39 2.46 -11.08
CA ARG A 643 -23.94 3.83 -11.16
C ARG A 643 -23.13 4.83 -10.32
N SER A 644 -21.83 4.86 -10.59
CA SER A 644 -20.85 5.64 -9.86
C SER A 644 -19.62 5.84 -10.71
N ILE A 645 -18.86 6.89 -10.42
CA ILE A 645 -17.48 7.04 -10.88
C ILE A 645 -16.53 6.92 -9.69
N SER A 646 -15.28 6.53 -9.96
CA SER A 646 -14.20 6.63 -8.97
C SER A 646 -13.22 7.70 -9.41
N VAL A 647 -13.09 8.76 -8.63
CA VAL A 647 -12.14 9.85 -8.88
C VAL A 647 -10.84 9.52 -8.15
N ALA A 648 -9.82 9.12 -8.91
CA ALA A 648 -8.47 8.85 -8.42
C ALA A 648 -7.69 10.17 -8.26
N MET A 649 -7.73 10.72 -7.05
CA MET A 649 -7.05 11.95 -6.65
C MET A 649 -5.59 11.69 -6.31
N ASN A 650 -4.69 12.56 -6.79
CA ASN A 650 -3.30 12.59 -6.37
C ASN A 650 -3.17 13.48 -5.14
N GLU A 651 -2.79 12.91 -3.99
CA GLU A 651 -2.57 13.65 -2.74
C GLU A 651 -1.09 13.65 -2.34
N ALA A 652 -0.68 14.71 -1.64
CA ALA A 652 0.61 14.74 -0.96
C ALA A 652 0.71 13.58 0.03
N ILE A 653 1.91 13.00 0.16
CA ILE A 653 2.22 11.98 1.16
C ILE A 653 2.24 12.61 2.56
N GLY A 654 2.82 13.82 2.69
CA GLY A 654 2.90 14.59 3.93
C GLY A 654 4.30 15.13 4.16
N THR A 655 4.97 14.64 5.22
CA THR A 655 6.35 15.02 5.58
C THR A 655 7.34 13.98 5.04
N ALA A 656 8.28 14.41 4.20
CA ALA A 656 9.29 13.55 3.60
C ALA A 656 10.70 13.88 4.09
N GLY A 657 11.44 12.88 4.56
CA GLY A 657 12.88 12.97 4.81
C GLY A 657 13.68 12.64 3.55
N VAL A 658 14.66 13.47 3.21
CA VAL A 658 15.45 13.30 1.98
C VAL A 658 16.94 13.28 2.31
N ILE A 659 17.65 12.23 1.90
CA ILE A 659 19.12 12.18 1.91
C ILE A 659 19.62 12.41 0.49
N CYS A 660 20.30 13.53 0.27
CA CYS A 660 20.76 13.94 -1.05
C CYS A 660 22.10 13.26 -1.43
N PRO A 661 22.32 13.00 -2.74
CA PRO A 661 23.49 12.28 -3.23
C PRO A 661 24.78 13.12 -3.20
N PRO A 662 25.97 12.47 -3.17
CA PRO A 662 27.25 13.16 -3.19
C PRO A 662 27.70 13.69 -4.57
N GLU A 663 27.16 13.20 -5.69
CA GLU A 663 27.68 13.45 -7.04
C GLU A 663 27.33 14.81 -7.63
N ALA A 664 26.13 15.32 -7.34
CA ALA A 664 25.59 16.56 -7.89
C ALA A 664 24.94 17.38 -6.75
N PRO A 665 25.74 18.14 -5.98
CA PRO A 665 25.28 18.74 -4.72
C PRO A 665 24.06 19.64 -4.85
N LEU A 666 23.96 20.45 -5.92
CA LEU A 666 22.82 21.32 -6.17
C LEU A 666 21.76 20.59 -7.00
N LEU A 667 22.15 20.02 -8.14
CA LEU A 667 21.17 19.47 -9.07
C LEU A 667 20.49 18.21 -8.52
N GLY A 668 21.23 17.34 -7.83
CA GLY A 668 20.66 16.17 -7.16
C GLY A 668 19.74 16.55 -6.00
N PHE A 669 20.06 17.63 -5.27
CA PHE A 669 19.16 18.19 -4.26
C PHE A 669 17.84 18.66 -4.90
N LEU A 670 17.90 19.48 -5.94
CA LEU A 670 16.70 20.01 -6.61
C LEU A 670 15.86 18.89 -7.23
N SER A 671 16.50 17.92 -7.87
CA SER A 671 15.84 16.77 -8.50
C SER A 671 15.05 15.90 -7.51
N LEU A 672 15.44 15.90 -6.23
CA LEU A 672 14.75 15.11 -5.18
C LEU A 672 13.74 15.94 -4.38
N VAL A 673 14.05 17.21 -4.09
CA VAL A 673 13.22 18.05 -3.23
C VAL A 673 12.05 18.67 -3.99
N LEU A 674 12.28 19.15 -5.22
CA LEU A 674 11.24 19.82 -6.00
C LEU A 674 10.01 18.96 -6.32
N PRO A 675 10.11 17.69 -6.77
CA PRO A 675 8.91 16.88 -7.02
C PRO A 675 8.04 16.72 -5.76
N LEU A 676 8.66 16.60 -4.58
CA LEU A 676 7.94 16.53 -3.30
C LEU A 676 7.21 17.85 -3.01
N VAL A 677 7.88 18.99 -3.16
CA VAL A 677 7.30 20.31 -2.93
C VAL A 677 6.18 20.61 -3.93
N THR A 678 6.37 20.28 -5.21
CA THR A 678 5.36 20.34 -6.28
C THR A 678 4.11 19.57 -5.92
N ALA A 679 4.27 18.36 -5.37
CA ALA A 679 3.18 17.51 -4.94
C ALA A 679 2.49 17.98 -3.64
N GLY A 680 2.99 19.04 -2.99
CA GLY A 680 2.42 19.57 -1.74
C GLY A 680 3.01 18.95 -0.47
N ASN A 681 4.11 18.22 -0.57
CA ASN A 681 4.81 17.66 0.60
C ASN A 681 5.70 18.72 1.27
N CYS A 682 5.92 18.56 2.58
CA CYS A 682 6.95 19.28 3.32
C CYS A 682 8.19 18.41 3.45
N VAL A 683 9.37 19.00 3.31
CA VAL A 683 10.63 18.27 3.16
C VAL A 683 11.60 18.60 4.28
N VAL A 684 12.21 17.56 4.87
CA VAL A 684 13.40 17.66 5.71
C VAL A 684 14.55 17.03 4.95
N ALA A 685 15.36 17.86 4.28
CA ALA A 685 16.46 17.41 3.45
C ALA A 685 17.80 17.52 4.18
N VAL A 686 18.62 16.49 4.00
CA VAL A 686 20.04 16.46 4.38
C VAL A 686 20.84 16.71 3.10
N PRO A 687 21.41 17.92 2.93
CA PRO A 687 22.20 18.24 1.75
C PRO A 687 23.43 17.34 1.61
N SER A 688 24.00 17.35 0.40
CA SER A 688 25.18 16.57 0.05
C SER A 688 26.36 16.83 1.00
N GLU A 689 26.91 15.79 1.63
CA GLU A 689 28.13 15.90 2.45
C GLU A 689 29.37 16.32 1.61
N SER A 690 29.31 16.15 0.29
CA SER A 690 30.36 16.62 -0.63
C SER A 690 30.49 18.14 -0.63
N TYR A 691 29.37 18.87 -0.50
CA TYR A 691 29.34 20.33 -0.48
C TYR A 691 28.13 20.82 0.33
N PRO A 692 28.15 20.69 1.67
CA PRO A 692 27.02 21.06 2.50
C PRO A 692 26.86 22.58 2.63
N LEU A 693 27.88 23.37 2.23
CA LEU A 693 27.79 24.83 2.11
C LEU A 693 26.74 25.29 1.09
N ILE A 694 26.26 24.40 0.20
CA ILE A 694 25.12 24.68 -0.68
C ILE A 694 23.89 25.13 0.09
N ALA A 695 23.78 24.72 1.36
CA ALA A 695 22.68 25.12 2.21
C ALA A 695 22.64 26.66 2.37
N GLY A 696 23.79 27.32 2.57
CA GLY A 696 23.85 28.80 2.63
C GLY A 696 23.39 29.48 1.34
N ASP A 697 23.63 28.86 0.18
CA ASP A 697 23.15 29.35 -1.12
C ASP A 697 21.63 29.22 -1.25
N LEU A 698 21.09 28.09 -0.79
CA LEU A 698 19.68 27.73 -0.85
C LEU A 698 18.80 28.50 0.14
N TYR A 699 19.30 28.91 1.31
CA TYR A 699 18.47 29.63 2.29
C TYR A 699 17.97 30.95 1.73
N GLN A 700 18.88 31.74 1.16
CA GLN A 700 18.50 33.00 0.55
C GLN A 700 17.65 32.78 -0.70
N LEU A 701 17.88 31.69 -1.45
CA LEU A 701 17.00 31.35 -2.57
C LEU A 701 15.56 31.16 -2.10
N PHE A 702 15.33 30.34 -1.07
CA PHE A 702 13.99 30.05 -0.57
C PHE A 702 13.34 31.25 0.11
N ASP A 703 14.10 32.02 0.88
CA ASP A 703 13.63 33.24 1.54
C ASP A 703 13.21 34.32 0.53
N THR A 704 14.01 34.53 -0.53
CA THR A 704 13.70 35.51 -1.59
C THR A 704 12.57 35.03 -2.52
N SER A 705 12.20 33.75 -2.46
CA SER A 705 11.17 33.14 -3.33
C SER A 705 9.86 32.89 -2.61
N ASP A 706 9.70 33.42 -1.39
CA ASP A 706 8.51 33.28 -0.55
C ASP A 706 8.11 31.81 -0.30
N VAL A 707 9.11 30.91 -0.20
CA VAL A 707 8.84 29.52 0.18
C VAL A 707 8.34 29.51 1.63
N PRO A 708 7.10 29.03 1.91
CA PRO A 708 6.56 29.10 3.25
C PRO A 708 7.43 28.36 4.27
N GLY A 709 7.57 28.96 5.46
CA GLY A 709 8.42 28.41 6.50
C GLY A 709 8.01 26.99 6.89
N GLY A 710 8.94 26.04 6.76
CA GLY A 710 8.71 24.62 7.07
C GLY A 710 8.43 23.74 5.84
N VAL A 711 8.16 24.31 4.66
CA VAL A 711 7.99 23.52 3.43
C VAL A 711 9.29 22.87 2.99
N ILE A 712 10.41 23.60 3.08
CA ILE A 712 11.75 23.06 2.87
C ILE A 712 12.59 23.35 4.12
N ASN A 713 13.12 22.30 4.74
CA ASN A 713 14.02 22.38 5.90
C ASN A 713 15.33 21.68 5.55
N LEU A 714 16.46 22.32 5.84
CA LEU A 714 17.80 21.85 5.52
C LEU A 714 18.57 21.58 6.81
N VAL A 715 18.91 20.31 7.04
CA VAL A 715 19.72 19.85 8.17
C VAL A 715 21.04 19.29 7.64
N THR A 716 22.12 20.05 7.73
CA THR A 716 23.47 19.57 7.35
C THR A 716 24.03 18.67 8.44
N GLY A 717 24.86 17.70 8.07
CA GLY A 717 25.52 16.79 9.01
C GLY A 717 25.91 15.50 8.34
N ARG A 718 26.13 14.45 9.14
CA ARG A 718 26.53 13.13 8.64
C ARG A 718 25.28 12.38 8.15
N PRO A 719 25.21 11.99 6.86
CA PRO A 719 24.00 11.39 6.28
C PRO A 719 23.52 10.13 7.01
N GLY A 720 24.44 9.25 7.45
CA GLY A 720 24.08 8.02 8.18
C GLY A 720 23.41 8.29 9.53
N GLU A 721 23.93 9.23 10.30
CA GLU A 721 23.39 9.59 11.63
C GLU A 721 22.02 10.27 11.49
N LEU A 722 21.89 11.20 10.54
CA LEU A 722 20.63 11.91 10.31
C LEU A 722 19.56 11.04 9.66
N LEU A 723 19.95 10.13 8.75
CA LEU A 723 19.04 9.16 8.16
C LEU A 723 18.43 8.25 9.22
N GLN A 724 19.24 7.76 10.16
CA GLN A 724 18.72 6.90 11.23
C GLN A 724 17.59 7.61 11.98
N VAL A 725 17.81 8.88 12.37
CA VAL A 725 16.80 9.67 13.06
C VAL A 725 15.54 9.86 12.20
N LEU A 726 15.70 10.22 10.92
CA LEU A 726 14.56 10.42 10.00
C LEU A 726 13.77 9.11 9.78
N ALA A 727 14.47 7.99 9.58
CA ALA A 727 13.86 6.71 9.27
C ALA A 727 13.13 6.10 10.47
N GLU A 728 13.60 6.35 11.70
CA GLU A 728 12.94 5.94 12.95
C GLU A 728 11.83 6.91 13.41
N HIS A 729 11.73 8.11 12.82
CA HIS A 729 10.76 9.11 13.25
C HIS A 729 9.32 8.71 12.86
N ASP A 730 8.40 8.67 13.82
CA ASP A 730 7.00 8.30 13.55
C ASP A 730 6.23 9.39 12.79
N ASP A 731 6.56 10.66 13.03
CA ASP A 731 6.01 11.79 12.26
C ASP A 731 6.71 12.05 10.91
N VAL A 732 7.41 11.08 10.32
CA VAL A 732 7.86 11.16 8.92
C VAL A 732 7.06 10.16 8.09
N ASP A 733 6.48 10.61 6.98
CA ASP A 733 5.56 9.81 6.16
C ASP A 733 6.27 9.08 5.01
N ALA A 734 7.42 9.62 4.56
CA ALA A 734 8.26 9.00 3.53
C ALA A 734 9.76 9.30 3.70
N ILE A 735 10.62 8.40 3.19
CA ILE A 735 12.07 8.58 3.09
C ILE A 735 12.52 8.41 1.66
N TRP A 736 13.21 9.42 1.13
CA TRP A 736 13.96 9.33 -0.11
C TRP A 736 15.45 9.27 0.23
N CYS A 737 16.09 8.12 0.01
CA CYS A 737 17.49 7.92 0.37
C CYS A 737 18.33 7.63 -0.87
N TYR A 738 19.11 8.62 -1.30
CA TYR A 738 19.98 8.51 -2.47
C TYR A 738 21.44 8.49 -2.02
N GLY A 739 22.00 7.29 -1.96
CA GLY A 739 23.37 7.08 -1.48
C GLY A 739 23.87 5.68 -1.78
N GLU A 740 24.84 5.23 -1.00
CA GLU A 740 25.40 3.88 -1.14
C GLU A 740 24.40 2.81 -0.72
N GLU A 741 24.60 1.58 -1.18
CA GLU A 741 23.72 0.44 -0.93
C GLU A 741 23.47 0.19 0.56
N LYS A 742 24.51 0.30 1.40
CA LYS A 742 24.39 0.14 2.86
C LYS A 742 23.47 1.19 3.49
N LEU A 743 23.57 2.44 3.03
CA LEU A 743 22.75 3.54 3.52
C LEU A 743 21.28 3.33 3.12
N CYS A 744 21.05 2.89 1.88
CA CYS A 744 19.73 2.50 1.40
C CYS A 744 19.15 1.39 2.28
N ALA A 745 19.88 0.31 2.53
CA ALA A 745 19.41 -0.81 3.35
C ALA A 745 19.02 -0.37 4.78
N VAL A 746 19.77 0.56 5.38
CA VAL A 746 19.42 1.16 6.69
C VAL A 746 18.10 1.91 6.63
N ALA A 747 17.89 2.78 5.63
CA ALA A 747 16.62 3.48 5.43
C ALA A 747 15.45 2.48 5.35
N LYS A 748 15.65 1.42 4.56
CA LYS A 748 14.65 0.37 4.36
C LYS A 748 14.33 -0.38 5.65
N ARG A 749 15.34 -0.74 6.45
CA ARG A 749 15.17 -1.52 7.68
C ARG A 749 14.45 -0.72 8.77
N LEU A 750 14.87 0.53 8.97
CA LEU A 750 14.35 1.39 10.03
C LEU A 750 12.94 1.93 9.73
N SER A 751 12.55 2.03 8.46
CA SER A 751 11.19 2.40 8.07
C SER A 751 10.09 1.45 8.55
N ALA A 752 10.42 0.23 8.98
CA ALA A 752 9.46 -0.74 9.47
C ALA A 752 8.73 -0.30 10.76
N GLY A 753 9.16 0.78 11.42
CA GLY A 753 8.56 1.32 12.64
C GLY A 753 7.15 1.90 12.48
N ASN A 754 6.89 2.66 11.41
CA ASN A 754 5.54 3.17 11.04
C ASN A 754 5.17 2.80 9.59
N LEU A 755 5.96 1.94 8.95
CA LEU A 755 5.81 1.51 7.55
C LEU A 755 5.78 2.66 6.53
N LYS A 756 6.41 3.80 6.87
CA LYS A 756 6.61 4.92 5.95
C LYS A 756 7.16 4.46 4.59
N GLN A 757 6.74 5.14 3.53
CA GLN A 757 7.20 4.80 2.18
C GLN A 757 8.70 5.06 2.06
N VAL A 758 9.43 4.16 1.41
CA VAL A 758 10.87 4.33 1.18
C VAL A 758 11.18 4.19 -0.29
N TRP A 759 11.81 5.22 -0.84
CA TRP A 759 12.35 5.22 -2.19
C TRP A 759 13.85 5.44 -2.15
N THR A 760 14.60 4.61 -2.85
CA THR A 760 16.06 4.70 -2.89
C THR A 760 16.56 4.55 -4.32
N ASN A 761 17.78 5.00 -4.55
CA ASN A 761 18.52 4.70 -5.77
C ASN A 761 19.07 3.26 -5.81
N GLU A 762 18.76 2.41 -4.84
CA GLU A 762 19.28 1.04 -4.72
C GLU A 762 20.81 0.95 -4.78
N GLY A 763 21.51 1.97 -4.26
CA GLY A 763 22.96 2.04 -4.36
C GLY A 763 23.48 2.25 -5.78
N ARG A 764 22.64 2.71 -6.72
CA ARG A 764 22.99 2.99 -8.13
C ARG A 764 23.24 4.48 -8.35
N ARG A 765 24.13 4.79 -9.28
CA ARG A 765 24.41 6.15 -9.74
C ARG A 765 23.35 6.59 -10.73
N ILE A 766 22.64 7.67 -10.39
CA ILE A 766 21.65 8.31 -11.25
C ILE A 766 22.33 9.45 -12.00
N ASN A 767 22.06 9.58 -13.31
CA ASN A 767 22.55 10.70 -14.09
C ASN A 767 21.59 11.91 -13.96
N PHE A 768 21.77 12.73 -12.93
CA PHE A 768 20.94 13.93 -12.73
C PHE A 768 21.05 14.96 -13.87
N PHE A 769 22.12 14.91 -14.66
CA PHE A 769 22.33 15.77 -15.82
C PHE A 769 21.48 15.36 -17.04
N SER A 770 20.85 14.18 -16.99
CA SER A 770 19.90 13.72 -18.00
C SER A 770 18.47 14.07 -17.57
N ALA A 771 17.71 14.75 -18.43
CA ALA A 771 16.28 14.99 -18.21
C ALA A 771 15.48 13.69 -18.06
N ARG A 772 15.90 12.61 -18.73
CA ARG A 772 15.22 11.32 -18.64
C ARG A 772 15.38 10.63 -17.28
N GLU A 773 16.50 10.85 -16.59
CA GLU A 773 16.83 10.15 -15.34
C GLU A 773 16.72 11.04 -14.11
N GLY A 774 16.92 12.35 -14.26
CA GLY A 774 16.99 13.34 -13.19
C GLY A 774 15.71 14.13 -12.95
N GLU A 775 14.65 13.95 -13.74
CA GLU A 775 13.35 14.59 -13.49
C GLU A 775 12.16 13.81 -14.06
N GLY A 776 10.98 14.42 -13.94
CA GLY A 776 9.78 14.04 -14.69
C GLY A 776 8.83 13.14 -13.92
N ARG A 777 7.96 12.47 -14.68
CA ARG A 777 6.81 11.71 -14.14
C ARG A 777 7.23 10.62 -13.15
N TRP A 778 8.37 9.97 -13.36
CA TRP A 778 8.84 8.91 -12.46
C TRP A 778 9.08 9.41 -11.02
N TYR A 779 9.56 10.64 -10.84
CA TYR A 779 9.71 11.24 -9.50
C TYR A 779 8.35 11.63 -8.91
N LEU A 780 7.45 12.19 -9.72
CA LEU A 780 6.10 12.56 -9.28
C LEU A 780 5.28 11.34 -8.84
N ASP A 781 5.40 10.22 -9.56
CA ASP A 781 4.75 8.95 -9.22
C ASP A 781 5.17 8.45 -7.80
N HIS A 782 6.31 8.89 -7.25
CA HIS A 782 6.76 8.60 -5.88
C HIS A 782 6.50 9.74 -4.89
N ALA A 783 6.09 10.92 -5.35
CA ALA A 783 5.83 12.10 -4.53
C ALA A 783 4.34 12.24 -4.16
N PHE A 784 3.46 11.53 -4.87
CA PHE A 784 2.04 11.46 -4.60
C PHE A 784 1.62 10.09 -4.06
N GLN A 785 0.49 10.09 -3.36
CA GLN A 785 -0.30 8.89 -3.08
C GLN A 785 -1.68 9.04 -3.73
N VAL A 786 -2.26 7.93 -4.18
CA VAL A 786 -3.55 7.95 -4.87
C VAL A 786 -4.68 7.67 -3.87
N LYS A 787 -5.72 8.49 -3.87
CA LYS A 787 -7.01 8.25 -3.20
C LYS A 787 -8.10 8.05 -4.23
N ASN A 788 -8.82 6.94 -4.17
CA ASN A 788 -10.01 6.72 -4.99
C ASN A 788 -11.27 7.12 -4.24
N ILE A 789 -11.94 8.19 -4.68
CA ILE A 789 -13.21 8.64 -4.12
C ILE A 789 -14.34 8.18 -5.05
N TRP A 790 -15.15 7.26 -4.56
CA TRP A 790 -16.33 6.76 -5.28
C TRP A 790 -17.51 7.67 -4.99
N VAL A 791 -18.12 8.18 -6.05
CA VAL A 791 -19.26 9.11 -5.95
C VAL A 791 -20.40 8.64 -6.86
N PRO A 792 -21.66 8.81 -6.45
CA PRO A 792 -22.80 8.62 -7.33
C PRO A 792 -22.67 9.47 -8.59
N TYR A 793 -22.99 8.89 -9.75
CA TYR A 793 -22.94 9.60 -11.03
C TYR A 793 -23.83 8.94 -12.07
N GLY A 794 -24.77 9.73 -12.62
CA GLY A 794 -25.71 9.28 -13.66
C GLY A 794 -26.74 8.29 -13.15
N GLU A 795 -27.91 8.80 -12.73
CA GLU A 795 -29.13 7.98 -12.60
C GLU A 795 -29.76 7.66 -13.95
#